data_AF-A0A354ZJE9-F1
#
_entry.id   AF-A0A354ZJE9-F1
#
_cell.length_a   1.000
_cell.length_b   1.000
_cell.length_c   1.000
_cell.angle_alpha   90.00
_cell.angle_beta   90.00
_cell.angle_gamma   90.00
#
_symmetry.space_group_name_H-M   'P 1'
#
loop_
_entity.id
_entity.type
_entity.pdbx_description
1 polymer ?
#
loop_
_entity_poly.entity_id
_entity_poly.type
_entity_poly.pdbx_seq_one_letter_code
_entity_poly.pdbx_strand_id
1 'polypeptide(L)'
;MVDRLRMSGISTGYDTAQLIEQLMAVERRPVLLMQQRQNAIKTRSDAWRDVGMRLSTLKSRAASLKSASVFNVKSAASSADKIVSASANSAAATGTYKVWVDRLATSTKAAGASELGRGLDMQEKLADAGFSITPTAGTFTINGVQIRIDADTVMSDGVDDASSNSVLGLINNSAAGVTASVVGNRMKLTANDGLSPVIVGSGGDTSNFLTAARLLGAASGTTITSQGSLGVAKTTVALTGARLGATIQSSVLGGVAEGETAGRLATALEGIETVTFTYQGAQYTTEALVAGDDMAAVAADLEAKMNAAAGLTDGTIRVRLSGLEEGANDRFVITDTATPEGSAENTITIGAGEGDSPAALKLGASDGATNKGMFKINGVAIEYDRTRDAVKDIINRINMSRADVSASYDSLNDKIVLTAKYTGEVAISIEDVGGSFLAAAGLPGAAQQYGVNALFRVEGLDGGGQLSSASNTVTGIIGNVTLTLKDVSEDPATITISQNVDSAYSEIKAFVDQYNSVMDLIATQTAYDKDKKIAGSLQGDGAARTIQQALRRLTMTAVDGLPQGLDSLLAIGISTGAAGQGDWKSAHLKIDDTKLRQLLAEDPDAVAKVFSDKDSGIAVKFESYLGELTRGVTGTLAQSQKIMTDQIKSVDRRIADVERRLDKRRERLIQQFTQMEKALSSMQQQQAWMNAQFSSMQM
;
A
#
# COMPACT_ATOMS: atom_id res chain seq x y z
N MET A 1 -37.51 -19.14 -32.33
CA MET A 1 -38.88 -19.55 -32.71
C MET A 1 -38.82 -19.88 -34.19
N VAL A 2 -39.26 -21.08 -34.54
CA VAL A 2 -39.03 -21.81 -35.80
C VAL A 2 -39.24 -20.97 -37.05
N ASP A 3 -38.21 -20.94 -37.89
CA ASP A 3 -38.21 -20.43 -39.27
C ASP A 3 -39.10 -21.35 -40.13
N ARG A 4 -40.42 -21.12 -40.09
CA ARG A 4 -41.32 -21.71 -41.08
C ARG A 4 -41.09 -20.94 -42.36
N LEU A 5 -40.41 -21.58 -43.32
CA LEU A 5 -40.44 -21.23 -44.75
C LEU A 5 -41.85 -20.76 -45.12
N ARG A 6 -42.04 -19.44 -45.17
CA ARG A 6 -43.22 -18.84 -45.77
C ARG A 6 -43.01 -18.99 -47.27
N MET A 7 -43.72 -19.94 -47.85
CA MET A 7 -43.90 -20.06 -49.30
C MET A 7 -44.62 -18.80 -49.82
N SER A 8 -43.88 -17.69 -49.91
CA SER A 8 -44.27 -16.41 -50.52
C SER A 8 -44.29 -16.60 -52.05
N GLY A 9 -45.33 -16.10 -52.71
CA GLY A 9 -45.33 -15.90 -54.18
C GLY A 9 -45.63 -17.12 -55.08
N ILE A 10 -46.00 -18.29 -54.56
CA ILE A 10 -46.17 -19.50 -55.41
C ILE A 10 -47.40 -19.45 -56.33
N SER A 11 -48.45 -18.71 -55.97
CA SER A 11 -49.67 -18.60 -56.80
C SER A 11 -49.64 -17.38 -57.74
N THR A 12 -49.03 -16.26 -57.36
CA THR A 12 -49.21 -14.97 -58.06
C THR A 12 -47.96 -14.42 -58.75
N GLY A 13 -46.78 -14.96 -58.45
CA GLY A 13 -45.50 -14.45 -58.97
C GLY A 13 -45.00 -13.15 -58.32
N TYR A 14 -45.72 -12.60 -57.34
CA TYR A 14 -45.34 -11.37 -56.62
C TYR A 14 -44.82 -11.69 -55.20
N ASP A 15 -43.72 -11.06 -54.80
CA ASP A 15 -43.18 -11.19 -53.43
C ASP A 15 -43.95 -10.30 -52.45
N THR A 16 -45.01 -10.88 -51.86
CA THR A 16 -45.88 -10.19 -50.91
C THR A 16 -45.15 -9.81 -49.61
N ALA A 17 -44.09 -10.55 -49.25
CA ALA A 17 -43.25 -10.19 -48.11
C ALA A 17 -42.49 -8.88 -48.38
N GLN A 18 -41.91 -8.73 -49.57
CA GLN A 18 -41.22 -7.51 -49.99
C GLN A 18 -42.17 -6.30 -50.05
N LEU A 19 -43.40 -6.49 -50.54
CA LEU A 19 -44.41 -5.41 -50.58
C LEU A 19 -44.84 -4.96 -49.18
N ILE A 20 -45.06 -5.91 -48.25
CA ILE A 20 -45.36 -5.58 -46.85
C ILE A 20 -44.20 -4.81 -46.22
N GLU A 21 -42.96 -5.20 -46.49
CA GLU A 21 -41.79 -4.48 -45.99
C GLU A 21 -41.69 -3.05 -46.55
N GLN A 22 -41.94 -2.86 -47.85
CA GLN A 22 -41.97 -1.53 -48.46
C GLN A 22 -43.08 -0.64 -47.87
N LEU A 23 -44.28 -1.19 -47.65
CA LEU A 23 -45.38 -0.47 -46.99
C LEU A 23 -45.03 -0.11 -45.55
N MET A 24 -44.47 -1.06 -44.80
CA MET A 24 -44.02 -0.81 -43.43
C MET A 24 -42.87 0.21 -43.36
N ALA A 25 -42.00 0.28 -44.37
CA ALA A 25 -40.93 1.27 -44.43
C ALA A 25 -41.48 2.71 -44.59
N VAL A 26 -42.55 2.90 -45.37
CA VAL A 26 -43.22 4.20 -45.49
C VAL A 26 -43.92 4.58 -44.17
N GLU A 27 -44.62 3.63 -43.57
CA GLU A 27 -45.33 3.81 -42.29
C GLU A 27 -44.37 4.06 -41.10
N ARG A 28 -43.10 3.64 -41.21
CA ARG A 28 -42.04 3.90 -40.22
C ARG A 28 -41.44 5.31 -40.31
N ARG A 29 -41.71 6.11 -41.34
CA ARG A 29 -41.16 7.48 -41.50
C ARG A 29 -41.34 8.39 -40.27
N PRO A 30 -42.50 8.42 -39.58
CA PRO A 30 -42.67 9.23 -38.38
C PRO A 30 -41.75 8.80 -37.23
N VAL A 31 -41.46 7.50 -37.09
CA VAL A 31 -40.52 6.97 -36.10
C VAL A 31 -39.11 7.46 -36.41
N LEU A 32 -38.69 7.39 -37.67
CA LEU A 32 -37.37 7.88 -38.09
C LEU A 32 -37.19 9.37 -37.79
N LEU A 33 -38.20 10.19 -38.04
CA LEU A 33 -38.16 11.63 -37.70
C LEU A 33 -38.09 11.86 -36.18
N MET A 34 -38.80 11.07 -35.38
CA MET A 34 -38.72 11.15 -33.92
C MET A 34 -37.37 10.69 -33.39
N GLN A 35 -36.77 9.64 -33.95
CA GLN A 35 -35.42 9.18 -33.62
C GLN A 35 -34.36 10.23 -33.99
N GLN A 36 -34.48 10.87 -35.15
CA GLN A 36 -33.61 12.00 -35.52
C GLN A 36 -33.73 13.16 -34.52
N ARG A 37 -34.96 13.51 -34.12
CA ARG A 37 -35.21 14.54 -33.10
C ARG A 37 -34.63 14.14 -31.74
N GLN A 38 -34.78 12.88 -31.33
CA GLN A 38 -34.22 12.36 -30.09
C GLN A 38 -32.69 12.48 -30.10
N ASN A 39 -32.04 12.03 -31.17
CA ASN A 39 -30.60 12.14 -31.33
C ASN A 39 -30.11 13.59 -31.25
N ALA A 40 -30.82 14.52 -31.89
CA ALA A 40 -30.50 15.95 -31.79
C ALA A 40 -30.58 16.48 -30.33
N ILE A 41 -31.61 16.08 -29.57
CA ILE A 41 -31.74 16.47 -28.15
C ILE A 41 -30.65 15.81 -27.30
N LYS A 42 -30.28 14.55 -27.59
CA LYS A 42 -29.21 13.83 -26.91
C LYS A 42 -27.86 14.50 -27.11
N THR A 43 -27.47 14.81 -28.35
CA THR A 43 -26.21 15.52 -28.65
C THR A 43 -26.17 16.89 -27.96
N ARG A 44 -27.30 17.61 -27.91
CA ARG A 44 -27.41 18.88 -27.17
C ARG A 44 -27.22 18.68 -25.66
N SER A 45 -27.80 17.62 -25.09
CA SER A 45 -27.64 17.27 -23.67
C SER A 45 -26.19 16.91 -23.33
N ASP A 46 -25.53 16.14 -24.20
CA ASP A 46 -24.12 15.77 -24.04
C ASP A 46 -23.21 16.99 -24.11
N ALA A 47 -23.45 17.92 -25.06
CA ALA A 47 -22.72 19.18 -25.14
C ALA A 47 -22.85 20.03 -23.86
N TRP A 48 -24.06 20.11 -23.27
CA TRP A 48 -24.27 20.79 -21.99
C TRP A 48 -23.60 20.08 -20.81
N ARG A 49 -23.52 18.75 -20.83
CA ARG A 49 -22.78 17.97 -19.83
C ARG A 49 -21.29 18.28 -19.90
N ASP A 50 -20.71 18.34 -21.09
CA ASP A 50 -19.31 18.69 -21.28
C ASP A 50 -18.99 20.12 -20.83
N VAL A 51 -19.87 21.07 -21.16
CA VAL A 51 -19.78 22.46 -20.64
C VAL A 51 -19.84 22.46 -19.11
N GLY A 52 -20.79 21.73 -18.51
CA GLY A 52 -20.90 21.63 -17.06
C GLY A 52 -19.67 21.04 -16.37
N MET A 53 -19.07 19.99 -16.95
CA MET A 53 -17.83 19.41 -16.43
C MET A 53 -16.67 20.41 -16.48
N ARG A 54 -16.49 21.11 -17.61
CA ARG A 54 -15.40 22.12 -17.74
C ARG A 54 -15.62 23.34 -16.85
N LEU A 55 -16.86 23.76 -16.65
CA LEU A 55 -17.21 24.83 -15.70
C LEU A 55 -16.96 24.42 -14.25
N SER A 56 -17.24 23.16 -13.90
CA SER A 56 -16.93 22.61 -12.57
C SER A 56 -15.41 22.58 -12.33
N THR A 57 -14.63 22.11 -13.31
CA THR A 57 -13.16 22.15 -13.24
C THR A 57 -12.64 23.58 -13.13
N LEU A 58 -13.21 24.53 -13.90
CA LEU A 58 -12.85 25.95 -13.80
C LEU A 58 -13.15 26.51 -12.41
N LYS A 59 -14.29 26.14 -11.82
CA LYS A 59 -14.64 26.51 -10.44
C LYS A 59 -13.60 26.01 -9.45
N SER A 60 -13.18 24.74 -9.55
CA SER A 60 -12.14 24.19 -8.67
C SER A 60 -10.79 24.89 -8.83
N ARG A 61 -10.40 25.24 -10.07
CA ARG A 61 -9.17 26.01 -10.35
C ARG A 61 -9.25 27.45 -9.84
N ALA A 62 -10.42 28.08 -9.91
CA ALA A 62 -10.62 29.38 -9.27
C ALA A 62 -10.49 29.23 -7.75
N ALA A 63 -11.14 28.23 -7.15
CA ALA A 63 -11.12 28.01 -5.71
C ALA A 63 -9.70 27.79 -5.15
N SER A 64 -8.80 27.11 -5.87
CA SER A 64 -7.40 26.94 -5.42
C SER A 64 -6.66 28.27 -5.31
N LEU A 65 -6.91 29.21 -6.23
CA LEU A 65 -6.31 30.55 -6.24
C LEU A 65 -6.83 31.47 -5.11
N LYS A 66 -7.77 31.02 -4.28
CA LYS A 66 -8.15 31.75 -3.06
C LYS A 66 -7.19 31.52 -1.91
N SER A 67 -6.38 30.46 -1.95
CA SER A 67 -5.46 30.14 -0.85
C SER A 67 -4.17 30.94 -0.93
N ALA A 68 -3.86 31.72 0.11
CA ALA A 68 -2.59 32.43 0.21
C ALA A 68 -1.37 31.48 0.15
N SER A 69 -1.53 30.22 0.54
CA SER A 69 -0.46 29.21 0.49
C SER A 69 0.00 28.90 -0.94
N VAL A 70 -0.84 29.15 -1.96
CA VAL A 70 -0.46 28.96 -3.38
C VAL A 70 0.56 30.00 -3.81
N PHE A 71 0.47 31.21 -3.25
CA PHE A 71 1.31 32.34 -3.62
C PHE A 71 2.53 32.48 -2.71
N ASN A 72 2.48 31.99 -1.47
CA ASN A 72 3.56 32.10 -0.50
C ASN A 72 4.43 30.83 -0.38
N VAL A 73 4.46 29.99 -1.43
CA VAL A 73 5.35 28.83 -1.46
C VAL A 73 6.80 29.27 -1.42
N LYS A 74 7.60 28.69 -0.52
CA LYS A 74 9.05 28.91 -0.46
C LYS A 74 9.77 27.74 -1.12
N SER A 75 10.91 28.03 -1.73
CA SER A 75 11.88 27.04 -2.18
C SER A 75 13.10 27.11 -1.26
N ALA A 76 13.73 25.96 -1.00
CA ALA A 76 15.00 25.87 -0.31
C ALA A 76 15.99 25.14 -1.22
N ALA A 77 17.06 25.83 -1.62
CA ALA A 77 18.10 25.29 -2.49
C ALA A 77 19.40 25.13 -1.69
N SER A 78 20.10 24.01 -1.88
CA SER A 78 21.41 23.76 -1.28
C SER A 78 22.51 23.87 -2.32
N SER A 79 23.61 24.54 -1.99
CA SER A 79 24.83 24.52 -2.81
C SER A 79 25.54 23.16 -2.82
N ALA A 80 25.22 22.27 -1.87
CA ALA A 80 25.82 20.95 -1.72
C ALA A 80 24.77 19.91 -1.26
N ASP A 81 23.78 19.61 -2.13
CA ASP A 81 22.64 18.74 -1.81
C ASP A 81 23.03 17.32 -1.36
N LYS A 82 24.20 16.84 -1.77
CA LYS A 82 24.76 15.54 -1.34
C LYS A 82 25.21 15.54 0.13
N ILE A 83 25.55 16.70 0.68
CA ILE A 83 25.99 16.88 2.07
C ILE A 83 24.77 17.22 2.94
N VAL A 84 24.00 18.21 2.53
CA VAL A 84 22.78 18.63 3.23
C VAL A 84 21.76 19.18 2.24
N SER A 85 20.51 18.76 2.40
CA SER A 85 19.36 19.33 1.69
C SER A 85 18.45 20.06 2.66
N ALA A 86 17.58 20.92 2.14
CA ALA A 86 16.61 21.65 2.94
C ALA A 86 15.24 21.67 2.28
N SER A 87 14.18 21.73 3.09
CA SER A 87 12.84 22.08 2.65
C SER A 87 12.29 23.20 3.53
N ALA A 88 11.49 24.08 2.94
CA ALA A 88 10.92 25.24 3.63
C ALA A 88 9.40 25.26 3.43
N ASN A 89 8.65 25.56 4.49
CA ASN A 89 7.21 25.79 4.37
C ASN A 89 6.92 27.27 4.02
N SER A 90 5.66 27.62 3.77
CA SER A 90 5.26 28.96 3.32
C SER A 90 5.53 30.10 4.32
N ALA A 91 5.72 29.78 5.59
CA ALA A 91 6.03 30.73 6.66
C ALA A 91 7.55 30.87 6.91
N ALA A 92 8.40 30.19 6.12
CA ALA A 92 9.84 30.37 6.21
C ALA A 92 10.25 31.77 5.71
N ALA A 93 11.11 32.42 6.49
CA ALA A 93 11.72 33.68 6.07
C ALA A 93 12.73 33.44 4.94
N THR A 94 12.68 34.29 3.91
CA THR A 94 13.67 34.27 2.83
C THR A 94 15.03 34.70 3.37
N GLY A 95 16.09 34.01 2.96
CA GLY A 95 17.43 34.26 3.46
C GLY A 95 18.40 33.16 3.09
N THR A 96 19.65 33.35 3.48
CA THR A 96 20.73 32.40 3.20
C THR A 96 21.38 31.97 4.51
N TYR A 97 21.61 30.67 4.65
CA TYR A 97 22.16 30.04 5.84
C TYR A 97 23.31 29.12 5.43
N LYS A 98 24.48 29.24 6.06
CA LYS A 98 25.56 28.26 5.89
C LYS A 98 25.43 27.15 6.93
N VAL A 99 25.58 25.92 6.49
CA VAL A 99 25.45 24.72 7.31
C VAL A 99 26.70 23.85 7.16
N TRP A 100 27.30 23.48 8.29
CA TRP A 100 28.39 22.50 8.35
C TRP A 100 27.87 21.21 8.96
N VAL A 101 28.32 20.06 8.45
CA VAL A 101 27.97 18.76 8.99
C VAL A 101 29.24 18.09 9.47
N ASP A 102 29.41 18.02 10.79
CA ASP A 102 30.63 17.51 11.42
C ASP A 102 30.52 16.00 11.69
N ARG A 103 29.31 15.49 11.96
CA ARG A 103 29.02 14.06 12.15
C ARG A 103 27.56 13.74 11.88
N LEU A 104 27.28 12.60 11.28
CA LEU A 104 25.91 12.09 11.12
C LEU A 104 25.45 11.30 12.35
N ALA A 105 24.14 11.32 12.60
CA ALA A 105 23.52 10.46 13.59
C ALA A 105 23.54 9.01 13.08
N THR A 106 23.84 8.07 13.98
CA THR A 106 23.83 6.62 13.68
C THR A 106 22.84 5.90 14.57
N SER A 107 22.38 4.72 14.14
CA SER A 107 21.43 3.88 14.90
C SER A 107 22.14 2.90 15.82
N THR A 108 21.56 2.63 16.98
CA THR A 108 22.01 1.56 17.87
C THR A 108 21.83 0.19 17.23
N LYS A 109 22.81 -0.69 17.44
CA LYS A 109 22.76 -2.09 17.00
C LYS A 109 23.00 -3.04 18.17
N ALA A 110 22.27 -4.14 18.20
CA ALA A 110 22.47 -5.25 19.14
C ALA A 110 22.55 -6.56 18.34
N ALA A 111 23.67 -7.27 18.45
CA ALA A 111 23.84 -8.58 17.83
C ALA A 111 23.90 -9.64 18.91
N GLY A 112 23.33 -10.83 18.66
CA GLY A 112 23.40 -11.95 19.59
C GLY A 112 24.83 -12.22 20.08
N ALA A 113 25.00 -12.46 21.38
CA ALA A 113 26.30 -12.76 21.97
C ALA A 113 26.85 -14.12 21.50
N SER A 114 25.98 -15.13 21.39
CA SER A 114 26.27 -16.47 20.90
C SER A 114 25.78 -16.68 19.46
N GLU A 115 26.25 -17.74 18.82
CA GLU A 115 25.68 -18.27 17.57
C GLU A 115 24.27 -18.81 17.84
N LEU A 116 23.36 -18.61 16.89
CA LEU A 116 21.94 -18.99 16.98
C LEU A 116 21.78 -20.51 16.85
N GLY A 117 22.54 -21.11 15.95
CA GLY A 117 22.52 -22.52 15.63
C GLY A 117 23.46 -23.35 16.49
N ARG A 118 23.30 -24.66 16.41
CA ARG A 118 24.27 -25.62 16.94
C ARG A 118 25.51 -25.62 16.05
N GLY A 119 26.65 -25.88 16.69
CA GLY A 119 27.89 -26.17 15.97
C GLY A 119 27.74 -27.37 15.03
N LEU A 120 28.75 -27.61 14.20
CA LEU A 120 28.81 -28.83 13.41
C LEU A 120 28.69 -30.06 14.32
N ASP A 121 27.84 -30.99 13.90
CA ASP A 121 27.83 -32.33 14.47
C ASP A 121 28.95 -33.12 13.82
N MET A 122 29.95 -33.50 14.63
CA MET A 122 31.21 -34.05 14.13
C MET A 122 31.08 -35.55 13.80
N GLN A 123 30.05 -36.20 14.33
CA GLN A 123 29.78 -37.63 14.16
C GLN A 123 28.71 -37.89 13.10
N GLU A 124 27.82 -36.92 12.84
CA GLU A 124 26.84 -37.03 11.77
C GLU A 124 27.45 -36.98 10.38
N LYS A 125 26.75 -37.62 9.43
CA LYS A 125 27.20 -37.68 8.03
C LYS A 125 27.43 -36.28 7.48
N LEU A 126 28.46 -36.10 6.68
CA LEU A 126 28.91 -34.79 6.19
C LEU A 126 27.78 -33.94 5.54
N ALA A 127 26.82 -34.59 4.86
CA ALA A 127 25.64 -33.93 4.28
C ALA A 127 24.68 -33.30 5.32
N ASP A 128 24.55 -33.91 6.50
CA ASP A 128 23.60 -33.53 7.56
C ASP A 128 24.29 -32.92 8.80
N ALA A 129 25.63 -32.87 8.82
CA ALA A 129 26.46 -32.30 9.88
C ALA A 129 26.17 -30.83 10.21
N GLY A 130 25.43 -30.12 9.35
CA GLY A 130 24.89 -28.81 9.66
C GLY A 130 25.48 -27.61 8.95
N PHE A 131 26.28 -27.85 7.90
CA PHE A 131 26.84 -26.79 7.07
C PHE A 131 25.74 -25.89 6.49
N SER A 132 26.05 -24.60 6.34
CA SER A 132 25.16 -23.63 5.67
C SER A 132 24.84 -23.98 4.22
N ILE A 133 25.74 -24.70 3.54
CA ILE A 133 25.51 -25.33 2.25
C ILE A 133 25.99 -26.78 2.35
N THR A 134 25.20 -27.72 1.84
CA THR A 134 25.55 -29.14 1.89
C THR A 134 26.82 -29.41 1.08
N PRO A 135 27.86 -30.03 1.66
CA PRO A 135 29.05 -30.44 0.92
C PRO A 135 28.73 -31.48 -0.17
N THR A 136 29.42 -31.41 -1.31
CA THR A 136 29.24 -32.32 -2.45
C THR A 136 30.48 -33.19 -2.65
N ALA A 137 30.26 -34.38 -3.20
CA ALA A 137 31.34 -35.25 -3.64
C ALA A 137 32.12 -34.60 -4.79
N GLY A 138 33.37 -35.01 -4.97
CA GLY A 138 34.29 -34.46 -5.94
C GLY A 138 35.69 -34.31 -5.35
N THR A 139 36.44 -33.36 -5.85
CA THR A 139 37.80 -33.07 -5.37
C THR A 139 37.96 -31.62 -5.00
N PHE A 140 38.77 -31.35 -3.98
CA PHE A 140 39.20 -30.01 -3.61
C PHE A 140 40.71 -30.01 -3.34
N THR A 141 41.34 -28.84 -3.41
CA THR A 141 42.81 -28.75 -3.35
C THR A 141 43.28 -28.00 -2.11
N ILE A 142 44.29 -28.54 -1.41
CA ILE A 142 45.04 -27.85 -0.34
C ILE A 142 46.53 -27.97 -0.66
N ASN A 143 47.26 -26.85 -0.64
CA ASN A 143 48.70 -26.79 -0.94
C ASN A 143 49.09 -27.49 -2.26
N GLY A 144 48.21 -27.42 -3.27
CA GLY A 144 48.41 -28.09 -4.57
C GLY A 144 48.11 -29.59 -4.57
N VAL A 145 47.75 -30.19 -3.43
CA VAL A 145 47.37 -31.59 -3.30
C VAL A 145 45.85 -31.73 -3.44
N GLN A 146 45.43 -32.54 -4.40
CA GLN A 146 44.03 -32.84 -4.66
C GLN A 146 43.54 -33.91 -3.67
N ILE A 147 42.52 -33.57 -2.88
CA ILE A 147 41.87 -34.45 -1.91
C ILE A 147 40.48 -34.78 -2.47
N ARG A 148 40.14 -36.07 -2.46
CA ARG A 148 38.88 -36.58 -3.01
C ARG A 148 37.89 -36.88 -1.89
N ILE A 149 36.68 -36.35 -2.03
CA ILE A 149 35.51 -36.67 -1.20
C ILE A 149 34.57 -37.51 -2.08
N ASP A 150 34.33 -38.75 -1.68
CA ASP A 150 33.41 -39.64 -2.40
C ASP A 150 31.97 -39.48 -1.94
N ALA A 151 31.03 -40.10 -2.67
CA ALA A 151 29.61 -40.07 -2.31
C ALA A 151 29.38 -40.68 -0.91
N ASP A 152 30.11 -41.74 -0.56
CA ASP A 152 30.04 -42.36 0.77
C ASP A 152 30.55 -41.41 1.86
N THR A 153 31.63 -40.66 1.60
CA THR A 153 32.10 -39.63 2.53
C THR A 153 31.07 -38.53 2.79
N VAL A 154 30.26 -38.20 1.78
CA VAL A 154 29.19 -37.20 1.94
C VAL A 154 27.97 -37.78 2.65
N MET A 155 27.59 -39.01 2.32
CA MET A 155 26.27 -39.56 2.66
C MET A 155 26.28 -40.53 3.84
N SER A 156 27.46 -41.02 4.25
CA SER A 156 27.61 -42.07 5.25
C SER A 156 28.64 -41.75 6.33
N ASP A 157 29.69 -41.01 6.00
CA ASP A 157 30.81 -40.78 6.93
C ASP A 157 30.68 -39.46 7.73
N GLY A 158 31.13 -39.50 8.99
CA GLY A 158 31.16 -38.33 9.87
C GLY A 158 32.15 -37.25 9.43
N VAL A 159 32.05 -36.05 10.01
CA VAL A 159 33.00 -34.95 9.73
C VAL A 159 34.40 -35.25 10.26
N ASP A 160 34.49 -35.84 11.46
CA ASP A 160 35.73 -36.28 12.13
C ASP A 160 35.52 -37.62 12.85
N ASP A 161 34.98 -38.58 12.13
CA ASP A 161 34.79 -39.93 12.62
C ASP A 161 36.01 -40.79 12.28
N ALA A 162 36.70 -41.28 13.31
CA ALA A 162 37.88 -42.13 13.18
C ALA A 162 37.57 -43.54 12.65
N SER A 163 36.30 -43.95 12.64
CA SER A 163 35.84 -45.24 12.14
C SER A 163 35.46 -45.23 10.65
N SER A 164 35.50 -44.06 10.00
CA SER A 164 35.10 -43.86 8.60
C SER A 164 36.09 -42.98 7.83
N ASN A 165 35.83 -42.78 6.52
CA ASN A 165 36.67 -41.95 5.65
C ASN A 165 36.29 -40.47 5.76
N SER A 166 36.29 -39.95 7.00
CA SER A 166 35.86 -38.60 7.33
C SER A 166 36.66 -37.52 6.61
N VAL A 167 36.04 -36.36 6.36
CA VAL A 167 36.72 -35.29 5.60
C VAL A 167 37.91 -34.70 6.35
N LEU A 168 37.87 -34.61 7.68
CA LEU A 168 39.05 -34.23 8.48
C LEU A 168 40.14 -35.29 8.41
N GLY A 169 39.78 -36.58 8.50
CA GLY A 169 40.71 -37.70 8.31
C GLY A 169 41.39 -37.66 6.94
N LEU A 170 40.62 -37.43 5.88
CA LEU A 170 41.14 -37.28 4.51
C LEU A 170 42.14 -36.13 4.39
N ILE A 171 41.89 -35.00 5.04
CA ILE A 171 42.83 -33.86 5.03
C ILE A 171 44.09 -34.20 5.83
N ASN A 172 43.92 -34.69 7.06
CA ASN A 172 45.02 -34.99 7.99
C ASN A 172 45.93 -36.11 7.49
N ASN A 173 45.39 -37.07 6.75
CA ASN A 173 46.16 -38.18 6.16
C ASN A 173 46.66 -37.88 4.73
N SER A 174 46.40 -36.69 4.19
CA SER A 174 46.86 -36.31 2.86
C SER A 174 48.32 -35.83 2.85
N ALA A 175 48.92 -35.78 1.66
CA ALA A 175 50.24 -35.17 1.45
C ALA A 175 50.21 -33.62 1.48
N ALA A 176 49.08 -32.98 1.81
CA ALA A 176 48.95 -31.53 1.80
C ALA A 176 49.78 -30.82 2.90
N GLY A 177 50.31 -31.56 3.87
CA GLY A 177 51.19 -31.01 4.91
C GLY A 177 50.47 -30.12 5.90
N VAL A 178 49.18 -30.35 6.15
CA VAL A 178 48.37 -29.57 7.08
C VAL A 178 47.68 -30.46 8.11
N THR A 179 47.35 -29.87 9.25
CA THR A 179 46.45 -30.43 10.26
C THR A 179 45.14 -29.64 10.25
N ALA A 180 44.04 -30.32 9.96
CA ALA A 180 42.67 -29.88 10.04
C ALA A 180 42.05 -30.20 11.40
N SER A 181 41.35 -29.22 11.98
CA SER A 181 40.56 -29.35 13.19
C SER A 181 39.35 -28.42 13.13
N VAL A 182 38.31 -28.66 13.94
CA VAL A 182 37.21 -27.69 14.14
C VAL A 182 37.24 -27.22 15.59
N VAL A 183 37.36 -25.91 15.79
CA VAL A 183 37.38 -25.28 17.11
C VAL A 183 36.42 -24.09 17.09
N GLY A 184 35.50 -24.02 18.05
CA GLY A 184 34.54 -22.91 18.15
C GLY A 184 33.68 -22.76 16.88
N ASN A 185 33.19 -23.89 16.36
CA ASN A 185 32.39 -23.97 15.13
C ASN A 185 33.08 -23.39 13.87
N ARG A 186 34.41 -23.37 13.86
CA ARG A 186 35.23 -22.94 12.72
C ARG A 186 36.28 -24.00 12.40
N MET A 187 36.47 -24.29 11.11
CA MET A 187 37.54 -25.18 10.67
C MET A 187 38.83 -24.39 10.66
N LYS A 188 39.88 -25.00 11.19
CA LYS A 188 41.24 -24.48 11.24
C LYS A 188 42.15 -25.45 10.52
N LEU A 189 42.87 -24.96 9.52
CA LEU A 189 43.94 -25.68 8.84
C LEU A 189 45.28 -25.05 9.24
N THR A 190 46.18 -25.85 9.79
CA THR A 190 47.50 -25.40 10.27
C THR A 190 48.59 -26.15 9.52
N ALA A 191 49.59 -25.44 8.98
CA ALA A 191 50.73 -26.08 8.34
C ALA A 191 51.55 -26.89 9.36
N ASN A 192 51.88 -28.14 9.02
CA ASN A 192 52.58 -29.05 9.93
C ASN A 192 54.03 -28.63 10.20
N ASP A 193 54.63 -27.88 9.27
CA ASP A 193 55.97 -27.31 9.42
C ASP A 193 55.99 -25.99 10.22
N GLY A 194 54.81 -25.39 10.46
CA GLY A 194 54.66 -24.09 11.11
C GLY A 194 55.21 -22.90 10.31
N LEU A 195 55.62 -23.10 9.06
CA LEU A 195 56.36 -22.11 8.26
C LEU A 195 55.69 -21.83 6.91
N SER A 196 55.17 -22.86 6.25
CA SER A 196 54.59 -22.72 4.92
C SER A 196 53.17 -22.12 4.99
N PRO A 197 52.81 -21.22 4.07
CA PRO A 197 51.44 -20.74 3.99
C PRO A 197 50.51 -21.86 3.51
N VAL A 198 49.36 -22.00 4.19
CA VAL A 198 48.28 -22.86 3.74
C VAL A 198 47.53 -22.15 2.62
N ILE A 199 47.45 -22.81 1.46
CA ILE A 199 46.75 -22.35 0.27
C ILE A 199 45.61 -23.32 0.00
N VAL A 200 44.40 -22.81 -0.21
CA VAL A 200 43.21 -23.62 -0.50
C VAL A 200 42.61 -23.23 -1.84
N GLY A 201 42.10 -24.24 -2.55
CA GLY A 201 41.36 -24.08 -3.79
C GLY A 201 42.25 -24.18 -5.04
N SER A 202 41.67 -24.72 -6.10
CA SER A 202 42.20 -24.65 -7.46
C SER A 202 41.08 -24.46 -8.48
N GLY A 203 41.42 -24.03 -9.70
CA GLY A 203 40.43 -23.91 -10.79
C GLY A 203 39.87 -25.26 -11.28
N GLY A 204 40.45 -26.39 -10.85
CA GLY A 204 40.00 -27.75 -11.19
C GLY A 204 39.16 -28.42 -10.09
N ASP A 205 38.84 -27.72 -9.00
CA ASP A 205 38.07 -28.29 -7.90
C ASP A 205 36.61 -28.56 -8.33
N THR A 206 36.12 -29.77 -8.04
CA THR A 206 34.79 -30.23 -8.41
C THR A 206 33.85 -30.40 -7.22
N SER A 207 34.40 -30.46 -5.99
CA SER A 207 33.63 -30.41 -4.75
C SER A 207 33.43 -28.97 -4.28
N ASN A 208 32.26 -28.65 -3.72
CA ASN A 208 32.01 -27.36 -3.08
C ASN A 208 32.52 -27.29 -1.61
N PHE A 209 33.24 -28.30 -1.12
CA PHE A 209 33.59 -28.43 0.29
C PHE A 209 34.33 -27.21 0.86
N LEU A 210 35.31 -26.63 0.15
CA LEU A 210 36.03 -25.44 0.63
C LEU A 210 35.12 -24.22 0.78
N THR A 211 34.08 -24.12 -0.06
CA THR A 211 33.04 -23.10 0.06
C THR A 211 32.13 -23.41 1.26
N ALA A 212 31.74 -24.68 1.45
CA ALA A 212 30.92 -25.12 2.58
C ALA A 212 31.63 -24.90 3.92
N ALA A 213 32.93 -25.21 3.96
CA ALA A 213 33.83 -24.96 5.09
C ALA A 213 34.24 -23.48 5.24
N ARG A 214 33.77 -22.59 4.35
CA ARG A 214 34.04 -21.13 4.37
C ARG A 214 35.54 -20.81 4.44
N LEU A 215 36.37 -21.64 3.82
CA LEU A 215 37.83 -21.48 3.75
C LEU A 215 38.27 -20.77 2.46
N LEU A 216 37.46 -20.85 1.41
CA LEU A 216 37.75 -20.17 0.15
C LEU A 216 37.77 -18.65 0.35
N GLY A 217 38.88 -18.01 -0.03
CA GLY A 217 39.09 -16.56 0.16
C GLY A 217 39.65 -16.17 1.54
N ALA A 218 39.91 -17.13 2.44
CA ALA A 218 40.64 -16.86 3.66
C ALA A 218 42.07 -16.38 3.35
N ALA A 219 42.56 -15.38 4.09
CA ALA A 219 43.91 -14.85 3.91
C ALA A 219 44.95 -15.97 4.13
N SER A 220 45.88 -16.12 3.18
CA SER A 220 46.94 -17.13 3.27
C SER A 220 47.87 -16.87 4.46
N GLY A 221 48.20 -17.93 5.20
CA GLY A 221 49.12 -17.88 6.33
C GLY A 221 49.42 -19.29 6.83
N THR A 222 50.29 -19.43 7.83
CA THR A 222 50.62 -20.74 8.44
C THR A 222 49.41 -21.40 9.11
N THR A 223 48.39 -20.63 9.40
CA THR A 223 47.07 -21.08 9.83
C THR A 223 46.02 -20.31 9.04
N ILE A 224 45.03 -21.02 8.52
CA ILE A 224 43.80 -20.43 8.00
C ILE A 224 42.60 -20.94 8.79
N THR A 225 41.58 -20.09 8.94
CA THR A 225 40.36 -20.41 9.67
C THR A 225 39.15 -20.02 8.83
N SER A 226 38.05 -20.76 8.96
CA SER A 226 36.77 -20.44 8.34
C SER A 226 36.39 -18.98 8.58
N GLN A 227 35.95 -18.30 7.53
CA GLN A 227 35.55 -16.88 7.58
C GLN A 227 34.29 -16.62 8.43
N GLY A 228 33.58 -17.68 8.81
CA GLY A 228 32.36 -17.62 9.61
C GLY A 228 32.04 -18.97 10.25
N SER A 229 30.91 -19.03 10.94
CA SER A 229 30.41 -20.24 11.60
C SER A 229 30.08 -21.32 10.58
N LEU A 230 30.44 -22.57 10.88
CA LEU A 230 30.22 -23.70 9.96
C LEU A 230 28.83 -24.31 10.13
N GLY A 231 28.51 -24.73 11.35
CA GLY A 231 27.17 -25.12 11.76
C GLY A 231 26.31 -23.87 11.88
N VAL A 232 25.15 -23.85 11.21
CA VAL A 232 24.22 -22.71 11.26
C VAL A 232 22.80 -23.13 11.57
N ALA A 233 21.99 -22.19 12.09
CA ALA A 233 20.56 -22.37 12.23
C ALA A 233 19.86 -22.44 10.87
N LYS A 234 18.86 -23.31 10.75
CA LYS A 234 17.96 -23.35 9.59
C LYS A 234 16.86 -22.31 9.77
N THR A 235 16.95 -21.18 9.08
CA THR A 235 16.08 -20.02 9.33
C THR A 235 14.69 -20.11 8.69
N THR A 236 14.45 -21.08 7.82
CA THR A 236 13.21 -21.24 7.03
C THR A 236 12.39 -22.47 7.41
N VAL A 237 12.79 -23.20 8.45
CA VAL A 237 12.04 -24.33 9.00
C VAL A 237 11.51 -23.98 10.37
N ALA A 238 10.50 -24.71 10.85
CA ALA A 238 9.97 -24.54 12.19
C ALA A 238 11.08 -24.54 13.25
N LEU A 239 10.96 -23.74 14.31
CA LEU A 239 12.01 -23.60 15.33
C LEU A 239 12.46 -24.94 15.93
N THR A 240 11.55 -25.92 16.05
CA THR A 240 11.89 -27.29 16.51
C THR A 240 12.88 -28.02 15.60
N GLY A 241 12.85 -27.72 14.29
CA GLY A 241 13.78 -28.24 13.28
C GLY A 241 14.91 -27.26 12.92
N ALA A 242 14.97 -26.09 13.54
CA ALA A 242 15.86 -25.00 13.14
C ALA A 242 17.33 -25.21 13.57
N ARG A 243 17.66 -26.33 14.23
CA ARG A 243 19.00 -26.63 14.77
C ARG A 243 19.52 -25.50 15.68
N LEU A 244 18.69 -24.96 16.56
CA LEU A 244 19.09 -23.89 17.49
C LEU A 244 20.07 -24.41 18.55
N GLY A 245 21.06 -23.57 18.89
CA GLY A 245 22.11 -23.85 19.87
C GLY A 245 21.56 -24.07 21.28
N ALA A 246 20.53 -23.32 21.65
CA ALA A 246 19.77 -23.52 22.89
C ALA A 246 18.35 -24.00 22.62
N THR A 247 17.79 -24.73 23.60
CA THR A 247 16.42 -25.25 23.54
C THR A 247 15.41 -24.14 23.83
N ILE A 248 14.42 -23.99 22.96
CA ILE A 248 13.23 -23.15 23.21
C ILE A 248 12.30 -23.91 24.17
N GLN A 249 12.04 -23.33 25.34
CA GLN A 249 11.24 -23.94 26.40
C GLN A 249 9.73 -23.80 26.12
N SER A 250 8.90 -24.68 26.64
CA SER A 250 7.42 -24.55 26.60
C SER A 250 6.96 -23.34 27.40
N SER A 251 6.12 -22.51 26.79
CA SER A 251 5.49 -21.39 27.50
C SER A 251 4.04 -21.73 27.77
N VAL A 252 3.66 -21.92 29.03
CA VAL A 252 2.24 -22.11 29.39
C VAL A 252 1.63 -20.73 29.64
N LEU A 253 1.31 -20.02 28.55
CA LEU A 253 0.50 -18.80 28.59
C LEU A 253 -0.96 -19.19 28.29
N GLY A 254 -1.85 -19.21 29.28
CA GLY A 254 -3.29 -19.31 28.98
C GLY A 254 -4.26 -19.35 30.16
N GLY A 255 -5.31 -18.51 30.07
CA GLY A 255 -6.63 -18.56 30.73
C GLY A 255 -7.50 -17.41 30.17
N VAL A 256 -8.80 -17.57 29.92
CA VAL A 256 -9.70 -16.45 29.51
C VAL A 256 -11.01 -16.51 30.28
N ALA A 257 -11.44 -15.36 30.81
CA ALA A 257 -12.84 -14.98 30.99
C ALA A 257 -13.04 -13.66 30.23
N GLU A 258 -14.17 -13.47 29.54
CA GLU A 258 -14.35 -12.34 28.63
C GLU A 258 -15.13 -11.17 29.28
N GLY A 259 -14.59 -9.95 29.13
CA GLY A 259 -15.30 -8.71 29.42
C GLY A 259 -15.41 -7.86 28.15
N GLU A 260 -16.62 -7.47 27.74
CA GLU A 260 -16.85 -6.70 26.51
C GLU A 260 -16.68 -5.19 26.70
N THR A 261 -16.68 -4.65 27.92
CA THR A 261 -16.41 -3.21 28.14
C THR A 261 -15.94 -2.88 29.56
N ALA A 262 -14.82 -2.14 29.65
CA ALA A 262 -14.27 -1.52 30.87
C ALA A 262 -13.88 -2.48 32.02
N GLY A 263 -13.31 -3.66 31.71
CA GLY A 263 -12.84 -4.59 32.74
C GLY A 263 -13.95 -5.35 33.47
N ARG A 264 -15.19 -5.33 32.98
CA ARG A 264 -16.33 -6.01 33.61
C ARG A 264 -16.80 -7.21 32.80
N LEU A 265 -17.18 -8.28 33.49
CA LEU A 265 -17.69 -9.51 32.88
C LEU A 265 -18.96 -9.25 32.06
N ALA A 266 -18.98 -9.62 30.78
CA ALA A 266 -20.08 -9.30 29.86
C ALA A 266 -20.66 -10.55 29.19
N THR A 267 -21.65 -11.16 29.84
CA THR A 267 -22.85 -11.83 29.29
C THR A 267 -23.50 -12.64 30.42
N ALA A 268 -24.78 -12.98 30.25
CA ALA A 268 -25.61 -13.58 31.30
C ALA A 268 -25.07 -14.95 31.74
N LEU A 269 -24.41 -14.98 32.89
CA LEU A 269 -24.23 -16.21 33.66
C LEU A 269 -25.63 -16.77 33.94
N GLU A 270 -25.89 -18.03 33.60
CA GLU A 270 -27.19 -18.68 33.89
C GLU A 270 -27.28 -19.09 35.38
N GLY A 271 -26.68 -18.30 36.28
CA GLY A 271 -26.62 -18.55 37.71
C GLY A 271 -25.34 -18.03 38.36
N ILE A 272 -25.04 -18.58 39.55
CA ILE A 272 -23.76 -18.43 40.21
C ILE A 272 -22.78 -19.36 39.50
N GLU A 273 -21.82 -18.79 38.79
CA GLU A 273 -20.76 -19.55 38.12
C GLU A 273 -19.42 -19.29 38.79
N THR A 274 -18.53 -20.28 38.76
CA THR A 274 -17.19 -20.16 39.31
C THR A 274 -16.18 -20.56 38.26
N VAL A 275 -15.08 -19.81 38.11
CA VAL A 275 -13.99 -20.19 37.23
C VAL A 275 -12.96 -20.93 38.05
N THR A 276 -12.69 -22.18 37.68
CA THR A 276 -11.68 -23.02 38.34
C THR A 276 -10.44 -23.12 37.48
N PHE A 277 -9.30 -22.78 38.07
CA PHE A 277 -7.97 -22.85 37.48
C PHE A 277 -7.21 -24.00 38.13
N THR A 278 -6.51 -24.81 37.35
CA THR A 278 -5.60 -25.82 37.89
C THR A 278 -4.17 -25.37 37.68
N TYR A 279 -3.38 -25.32 38.74
CA TYR A 279 -1.97 -24.93 38.70
C TYR A 279 -1.18 -25.84 39.66
N GLN A 280 -0.09 -26.45 39.18
CA GLN A 280 0.67 -27.50 39.90
C GLN A 280 -0.20 -28.62 40.51
N GLY A 281 -1.26 -29.03 39.80
CA GLY A 281 -2.16 -30.11 40.24
C GLY A 281 -3.19 -29.70 41.32
N ALA A 282 -3.13 -28.47 41.85
CA ALA A 282 -4.12 -27.93 42.77
C ALA A 282 -5.16 -27.07 42.01
N GLN A 283 -6.42 -27.14 42.45
CA GLN A 283 -7.51 -26.36 41.87
C GLN A 283 -7.77 -25.09 42.68
N TYR A 284 -7.88 -23.97 41.98
CA TYR A 284 -8.12 -22.63 42.50
C TYR A 284 -9.38 -22.08 41.86
N THR A 285 -10.41 -21.96 42.66
CA THR A 285 -11.72 -21.49 42.20
C THR A 285 -11.89 -20.03 42.62
N THR A 286 -12.32 -19.19 41.69
CA THR A 286 -12.72 -17.82 42.00
C THR A 286 -13.88 -17.84 42.99
N GLU A 287 -14.14 -16.71 43.64
CA GLU A 287 -15.46 -16.54 44.24
C GLU A 287 -16.57 -16.65 43.16
N ALA A 288 -17.79 -16.86 43.63
CA ALA A 288 -18.99 -16.85 42.81
C ALA A 288 -19.04 -15.58 41.96
N LEU A 289 -18.96 -15.73 40.65
CA LEU A 289 -19.00 -14.62 39.71
C LEU A 289 -20.46 -14.26 39.42
N VAL A 290 -20.73 -12.96 39.37
CA VAL A 290 -21.99 -12.38 38.89
C VAL A 290 -21.73 -11.42 37.74
N ALA A 291 -22.75 -11.24 36.89
CA ALA A 291 -22.67 -10.31 35.78
C ALA A 291 -22.30 -8.90 36.28
N GLY A 292 -21.25 -8.31 35.68
CA GLY A 292 -20.71 -7.02 36.09
C GLY A 292 -19.61 -7.09 37.16
N ASP A 293 -19.11 -8.23 37.60
CA ASP A 293 -17.92 -8.24 38.46
C ASP A 293 -16.70 -7.62 37.77
N ASP A 294 -15.85 -6.98 38.57
CA ASP A 294 -14.59 -6.36 38.12
C ASP A 294 -13.54 -7.45 37.92
N MET A 295 -13.14 -7.66 36.68
CA MET A 295 -12.16 -8.66 36.30
C MET A 295 -10.78 -8.38 36.91
N ALA A 296 -10.44 -7.13 37.23
CA ALA A 296 -9.19 -6.82 37.91
C ALA A 296 -9.23 -7.26 39.39
N ALA A 297 -10.39 -7.15 40.03
CA ALA A 297 -10.60 -7.66 41.38
C ALA A 297 -10.59 -9.19 41.42
N VAL A 298 -11.20 -9.84 40.42
CA VAL A 298 -11.16 -11.30 40.27
C VAL A 298 -9.74 -11.80 39.99
N ALA A 299 -8.94 -11.07 39.19
CA ALA A 299 -7.52 -11.38 38.99
C ALA A 299 -6.75 -11.32 40.32
N ALA A 300 -6.94 -10.25 41.09
CA ALA A 300 -6.25 -10.06 42.36
C ALA A 300 -6.62 -11.09 43.43
N ASP A 301 -7.91 -11.46 43.52
CA ASP A 301 -8.38 -12.53 44.42
C ASP A 301 -7.75 -13.88 44.05
N LEU A 302 -7.74 -14.22 42.75
CA LEU A 302 -7.11 -15.43 42.26
C LEU A 302 -5.59 -15.43 42.53
N GLU A 303 -4.92 -14.32 42.29
CA GLU A 303 -3.49 -14.12 42.61
C GLU A 303 -3.19 -14.39 44.08
N ALA A 304 -3.98 -13.79 44.99
CA ALA A 304 -3.82 -13.96 46.43
C ALA A 304 -4.05 -15.43 46.85
N LYS A 305 -5.11 -16.08 46.34
CA LYS A 305 -5.42 -17.49 46.63
C LYS A 305 -4.31 -18.43 46.15
N MET A 306 -3.78 -18.18 44.96
CA MET A 306 -2.70 -18.98 44.39
C MET A 306 -1.39 -18.81 45.16
N ASN A 307 -1.00 -17.57 45.50
CA ASN A 307 0.20 -17.32 46.31
C ASN A 307 0.09 -17.92 47.71
N ALA A 308 -1.05 -17.73 48.38
CA ALA A 308 -1.29 -18.25 49.73
C ALA A 308 -1.26 -19.78 49.78
N ALA A 309 -1.90 -20.45 48.82
CA ALA A 309 -1.94 -21.92 48.78
C ALA A 309 -0.60 -22.55 48.39
N ALA A 310 0.22 -21.86 47.60
CA ALA A 310 1.58 -22.28 47.28
C ALA A 310 2.58 -21.96 48.42
N GLY A 311 2.16 -21.25 49.49
CA GLY A 311 3.04 -20.79 50.56
C GLY A 311 4.07 -19.75 50.10
N LEU A 312 3.79 -19.05 48.99
CA LEU A 312 4.67 -18.06 48.37
C LEU A 312 4.29 -16.65 48.83
N THR A 313 5.24 -15.73 48.75
CA THR A 313 4.97 -14.31 48.99
C THR A 313 4.04 -13.74 47.91
N ASP A 314 3.13 -12.83 48.30
CA ASP A 314 2.25 -12.16 47.35
C ASP A 314 3.03 -11.50 46.19
N GLY A 315 2.55 -11.73 44.96
CA GLY A 315 3.15 -11.22 43.73
C GLY A 315 4.23 -12.11 43.12
N THR A 316 4.48 -13.30 43.70
CA THR A 316 5.33 -14.36 43.13
C THR A 316 4.63 -15.09 41.98
N ILE A 317 3.40 -15.54 42.20
CA ILE A 317 2.43 -15.84 41.14
C ILE A 317 1.70 -14.53 40.87
N ARG A 318 1.56 -14.13 39.61
CA ARG A 318 0.84 -12.93 39.19
C ARG A 318 -0.30 -13.28 38.27
N VAL A 319 -1.46 -12.65 38.45
CA VAL A 319 -2.61 -12.78 37.56
C VAL A 319 -2.93 -11.40 37.00
N ARG A 320 -2.85 -11.21 35.68
CA ARG A 320 -3.04 -9.91 35.00
C ARG A 320 -4.14 -9.98 33.96
N LEU A 321 -4.67 -8.83 33.57
CA LEU A 321 -5.56 -8.71 32.42
C LEU A 321 -4.77 -8.25 31.18
N SER A 322 -5.05 -8.86 30.03
CA SER A 322 -4.53 -8.46 28.72
C SER A 322 -5.69 -8.19 27.76
N GLY A 323 -5.81 -6.96 27.25
CA GLY A 323 -6.93 -6.58 26.35
C GLY A 323 -7.47 -5.15 26.45
N LEU A 324 -6.84 -4.23 27.19
CA LEU A 324 -7.40 -2.90 27.54
C LEU A 324 -7.60 -1.88 26.38
N GLU A 325 -7.62 -2.30 25.11
CA GLU A 325 -8.03 -1.42 24.01
C GLU A 325 -9.57 -1.36 23.92
N GLU A 326 -10.11 -0.17 23.62
CA GLU A 326 -11.56 0.05 23.52
C GLU A 326 -12.18 -0.86 22.44
N GLY A 327 -12.96 -1.87 22.86
CA GLY A 327 -13.59 -2.85 21.98
C GLY A 327 -12.88 -4.21 21.85
N ALA A 328 -11.88 -4.51 22.71
CA ALA A 328 -11.25 -5.83 22.81
C ALA A 328 -11.67 -6.56 24.11
N ASN A 329 -11.80 -7.89 24.05
CA ASN A 329 -12.12 -8.72 25.21
C ASN A 329 -10.90 -8.83 26.14
N ASP A 330 -11.07 -8.53 27.43
CA ASP A 330 -10.05 -8.74 28.46
C ASP A 330 -9.76 -10.23 28.68
N ARG A 331 -8.51 -10.59 29.01
CA ARG A 331 -8.04 -11.98 29.23
C ARG A 331 -7.17 -12.13 30.47
N PHE A 332 -7.32 -13.20 31.25
CA PHE A 332 -6.45 -13.48 32.40
C PHE A 332 -5.09 -14.09 31.98
N VAL A 333 -4.00 -13.50 32.43
CA VAL A 333 -2.63 -13.95 32.19
C VAL A 333 -2.01 -14.30 33.53
N ILE A 334 -1.77 -15.58 33.78
CA ILE A 334 -1.10 -16.07 34.99
C ILE A 334 0.40 -16.21 34.69
N THR A 335 1.25 -15.69 35.56
CA THR A 335 2.71 -15.76 35.45
C THR A 335 3.27 -16.19 36.80
N ASP A 336 3.97 -17.33 36.85
CA ASP A 336 4.78 -17.69 38.01
C ASP A 336 6.21 -17.17 37.81
N THR A 337 6.71 -16.40 38.77
CA THR A 337 8.03 -15.76 38.71
C THR A 337 9.09 -16.45 39.58
N ALA A 338 8.78 -17.57 40.27
CA ALA A 338 9.70 -18.21 41.22
C ALA A 338 10.06 -19.67 40.97
N THR A 339 9.42 -20.42 40.07
CA THR A 339 9.84 -21.82 39.82
C THR A 339 11.06 -21.91 38.87
N PRO A 340 12.14 -22.62 39.26
CA PRO A 340 13.28 -22.91 38.39
C PRO A 340 12.91 -23.89 37.26
N GLU A 341 13.77 -23.94 36.24
CA GLU A 341 13.76 -24.91 35.14
C GLU A 341 13.36 -26.33 35.60
N GLY A 342 12.26 -26.88 35.03
CA GLY A 342 12.06 -28.33 34.95
C GLY A 342 10.85 -29.00 35.62
N SER A 343 9.87 -28.29 36.20
CA SER A 343 8.66 -28.96 36.72
C SER A 343 7.69 -29.36 35.60
N ALA A 344 7.53 -30.67 35.40
CA ALA A 344 6.51 -31.25 34.53
C ALA A 344 5.10 -31.02 35.11
N GLU A 345 4.12 -30.84 34.22
CA GLU A 345 2.67 -30.76 34.50
C GLU A 345 2.10 -29.41 34.94
N ASN A 346 1.88 -28.52 33.96
CA ASN A 346 0.90 -27.44 34.03
C ASN A 346 -0.12 -27.61 32.88
N THR A 347 -1.10 -28.51 33.06
CA THR A 347 -2.22 -28.70 32.11
C THR A 347 -3.48 -28.03 32.64
N ILE A 348 -4.11 -27.22 31.78
CA ILE A 348 -5.42 -26.62 31.99
C ILE A 348 -6.43 -27.43 31.18
N THR A 349 -7.51 -27.91 31.80
CA THR A 349 -8.60 -28.61 31.11
C THR A 349 -9.91 -27.88 31.40
N ILE A 350 -10.69 -27.58 30.35
CA ILE A 350 -12.06 -27.06 30.43
C ILE A 350 -13.01 -28.17 29.94
N GLY A 351 -14.05 -28.50 30.70
CA GLY A 351 -15.15 -29.38 30.27
C GLY A 351 -16.45 -29.00 30.98
N ALA A 352 -17.66 -29.29 30.49
CA ALA A 352 -18.13 -29.83 29.22
C ALA A 352 -19.63 -29.51 29.06
N GLY A 353 -20.11 -29.29 27.82
CA GLY A 353 -21.55 -29.22 27.48
C GLY A 353 -21.76 -28.91 25.98
N GLU A 354 -22.43 -29.81 25.25
CA GLU A 354 -22.61 -29.81 23.79
C GLU A 354 -23.60 -28.75 23.26
N GLY A 355 -23.30 -28.14 22.09
CA GLY A 355 -24.30 -27.41 21.27
C GLY A 355 -23.74 -26.25 20.42
N ASP A 356 -23.68 -26.45 19.10
CA ASP A 356 -23.23 -25.60 17.98
C ASP A 356 -23.02 -24.05 18.11
N SER A 357 -21.74 -23.66 17.91
CA SER A 357 -21.07 -22.55 17.16
C SER A 357 -21.76 -21.20 16.84
N PRO A 358 -20.99 -20.08 16.90
CA PRO A 358 -20.40 -19.53 15.66
C PRO A 358 -18.93 -19.09 15.78
N ALA A 359 -18.26 -19.06 14.63
CA ALA A 359 -16.81 -18.92 14.45
C ALA A 359 -16.28 -17.50 14.65
N ALA A 360 -15.48 -17.29 15.70
CA ALA A 360 -14.35 -16.36 15.74
C ALA A 360 -13.34 -16.81 16.81
N LEU A 361 -12.26 -17.45 16.37
CA LEU A 361 -11.00 -17.77 17.08
C LEU A 361 -11.08 -18.35 18.51
N LYS A 362 -11.28 -19.67 18.54
CA LYS A 362 -10.96 -20.58 19.66
C LYS A 362 -9.45 -20.63 19.94
N LEU A 363 -9.08 -20.84 21.20
CA LEU A 363 -8.02 -21.79 21.61
C LEU A 363 -8.41 -22.43 22.95
N GLY A 364 -9.11 -23.57 22.87
CA GLY A 364 -9.22 -24.49 23.99
C GLY A 364 -7.89 -25.22 24.23
N ALA A 365 -7.81 -25.98 25.30
CA ALA A 365 -6.67 -26.82 25.68
C ALA A 365 -6.21 -27.86 24.62
N SER A 366 -6.83 -27.89 23.43
CA SER A 366 -6.45 -28.73 22.30
C SER A 366 -5.56 -28.06 21.23
N ASP A 367 -5.19 -26.78 21.34
CA ASP A 367 -4.45 -26.06 20.28
C ASP A 367 -3.09 -25.45 20.72
N GLY A 368 -2.19 -26.29 21.25
CA GLY A 368 -0.74 -26.01 21.15
C GLY A 368 -0.13 -24.94 22.04
N ALA A 369 -0.68 -24.67 23.24
CA ALA A 369 -0.07 -23.76 24.22
C ALA A 369 1.39 -24.13 24.55
N THR A 370 1.72 -25.43 24.61
CA THR A 370 3.10 -25.93 24.82
C THR A 370 4.09 -25.49 23.74
N ASN A 371 3.63 -25.15 22.54
CA ASN A 371 4.49 -24.80 21.41
C ASN A 371 4.69 -23.29 21.27
N LYS A 372 3.95 -22.47 22.00
CA LYS A 372 4.01 -21.01 21.85
C LYS A 372 5.07 -20.38 22.75
N GLY A 373 5.41 -19.14 22.45
CA GLY A 373 6.28 -18.29 23.26
C GLY A 373 6.05 -16.81 22.94
N MET A 374 6.53 -15.94 23.83
CA MET A 374 6.39 -14.50 23.73
C MET A 374 7.67 -13.83 24.24
N PHE A 375 8.05 -12.75 23.59
CA PHE A 375 9.05 -11.83 24.08
C PHE A 375 8.66 -10.38 23.78
N LYS A 376 9.40 -9.41 24.32
CA LYS A 376 9.20 -7.99 24.02
C LYS A 376 10.46 -7.34 23.49
N ILE A 377 10.26 -6.43 22.54
CA ILE A 377 11.28 -5.49 22.08
C ILE A 377 10.70 -4.08 22.28
N ASN A 378 11.40 -3.22 23.01
CA ASN A 378 10.92 -1.88 23.36
C ASN A 378 9.50 -1.87 23.95
N GLY A 379 9.18 -2.89 24.77
CA GLY A 379 7.85 -3.07 25.39
C GLY A 379 6.78 -3.66 24.48
N VAL A 380 7.03 -3.81 23.18
CA VAL A 380 6.08 -4.40 22.22
C VAL A 380 6.21 -5.91 22.22
N ALA A 381 5.10 -6.60 22.48
CA ALA A 381 5.04 -8.06 22.51
C ALA A 381 5.10 -8.67 21.11
N ILE A 382 5.89 -9.75 20.98
CA ILE A 382 6.05 -10.57 19.78
C ILE A 382 5.83 -12.02 20.18
N GLU A 383 4.86 -12.66 19.53
CA GLU A 383 4.52 -14.06 19.75
C GLU A 383 5.08 -14.97 18.65
N TYR A 384 5.33 -16.22 19.01
CA TYR A 384 5.72 -17.27 18.09
C TYR A 384 5.20 -18.65 18.51
N ASP A 385 5.17 -19.58 17.56
CA ASP A 385 4.86 -20.99 17.71
C ASP A 385 6.02 -21.82 17.15
N ARG A 386 6.74 -22.55 18.00
CA ARG A 386 7.95 -23.27 17.61
C ARG A 386 7.76 -24.41 16.62
N THR A 387 6.54 -24.91 16.46
CA THR A 387 6.23 -26.01 15.54
C THR A 387 5.79 -25.52 14.17
N ARG A 388 5.41 -24.24 14.06
CA ARG A 388 4.92 -23.63 12.81
C ARG A 388 5.82 -22.54 12.29
N ASP A 389 6.36 -21.71 13.17
CA ASP A 389 7.13 -20.53 12.80
C ASP A 389 8.60 -20.86 12.61
N ALA A 390 9.20 -20.24 11.61
CA ALA A 390 10.62 -20.23 11.41
C ALA A 390 11.28 -18.98 12.04
N VAL A 391 12.60 -19.00 12.18
CA VAL A 391 13.38 -17.81 12.61
C VAL A 391 13.08 -16.61 11.71
N LYS A 392 12.94 -16.87 10.40
CA LYS A 392 12.58 -15.85 9.41
C LYS A 392 11.21 -15.22 9.69
N ASP A 393 10.23 -15.99 10.16
CA ASP A 393 8.89 -15.47 10.47
C ASP A 393 8.94 -14.54 11.68
N ILE A 394 9.73 -14.90 12.71
CA ILE A 394 9.96 -14.05 13.88
C ILE A 394 10.66 -12.75 13.49
N ILE A 395 11.72 -12.83 12.68
CA ILE A 395 12.42 -11.64 12.14
C ILE A 395 11.44 -10.73 11.39
N ASN A 396 10.59 -11.30 10.54
CA ASN A 396 9.57 -10.55 9.80
C ASN A 396 8.57 -9.88 10.76
N ARG A 397 8.11 -10.57 11.80
CA ARG A 397 7.20 -9.99 12.81
C ARG A 397 7.85 -8.83 13.55
N ILE A 398 9.12 -8.94 13.94
CA ILE A 398 9.86 -7.82 14.55
C ILE A 398 9.88 -6.63 13.59
N ASN A 399 10.24 -6.85 12.32
CA ASN A 399 10.34 -5.79 11.31
C ASN A 399 9.00 -5.07 11.05
N MET A 400 7.89 -5.81 11.07
CA MET A 400 6.52 -5.30 10.89
C MET A 400 5.91 -4.70 12.16
N SER A 401 6.51 -4.95 13.32
CA SER A 401 6.00 -4.46 14.60
C SER A 401 6.21 -2.95 14.78
N ARG A 402 5.52 -2.40 15.79
CA ARG A 402 5.73 -1.05 16.31
C ARG A 402 6.87 -0.98 17.33
N ALA A 403 7.74 -1.99 17.41
CA ALA A 403 8.87 -2.00 18.35
C ALA A 403 10.01 -1.03 17.97
N ASP A 404 9.87 -0.28 16.87
CA ASP A 404 10.86 0.67 16.34
C ASP A 404 12.26 0.08 16.12
N VAL A 405 12.30 -1.21 15.81
CA VAL A 405 13.53 -1.98 15.55
C VAL A 405 13.37 -2.75 14.25
N SER A 406 14.45 -2.85 13.48
CA SER A 406 14.59 -3.82 12.40
C SER A 406 15.45 -5.00 12.86
N ALA A 407 15.06 -6.21 12.47
CA ALA A 407 15.78 -7.44 12.72
C ALA A 407 16.31 -8.03 11.41
N SER A 408 17.49 -8.62 11.46
CA SER A 408 18.11 -9.34 10.35
C SER A 408 18.88 -10.55 10.87
N TYR A 409 19.18 -11.49 9.98
CA TYR A 409 20.03 -12.64 10.28
C TYR A 409 21.36 -12.50 9.53
N ASP A 410 22.45 -12.42 10.28
CA ASP A 410 23.81 -12.51 9.76
C ASP A 410 24.18 -13.99 9.59
N SER A 411 24.13 -14.47 8.35
CA SER A 411 24.45 -15.86 8.03
C SER A 411 25.94 -16.17 8.13
N LEU A 412 26.83 -15.17 8.11
CA LEU A 412 28.26 -15.38 8.24
C LEU A 412 28.62 -15.73 9.69
N ASN A 413 28.05 -15.01 10.65
CA ASN A 413 28.32 -15.23 12.07
C ASN A 413 27.19 -15.98 12.82
N ASP A 414 26.16 -16.43 12.10
CA ASP A 414 24.99 -17.13 12.62
C ASP A 414 24.30 -16.37 13.76
N LYS A 415 24.03 -15.08 13.57
CA LYS A 415 23.51 -14.18 14.62
C LYS A 415 22.27 -13.41 14.17
N ILE A 416 21.35 -13.19 15.09
CA ILE A 416 20.28 -12.19 14.90
C ILE A 416 20.84 -10.82 15.26
N VAL A 417 20.64 -9.86 14.36
CA VAL A 417 21.06 -8.46 14.54
C VAL A 417 19.82 -7.58 14.56
N LEU A 418 19.63 -6.89 15.67
CA LEU A 418 18.63 -5.85 15.86
C LEU A 418 19.26 -4.47 15.60
N THR A 419 18.58 -3.62 14.86
CA THR A 419 18.98 -2.22 14.60
C THR A 419 17.81 -1.30 14.92
N ALA A 420 18.03 -0.27 15.74
CA ALA A 420 17.01 0.74 16.00
C ALA A 420 16.64 1.47 14.69
N LYS A 421 15.33 1.71 14.46
CA LYS A 421 14.85 2.46 13.28
C LYS A 421 15.18 3.95 13.38
N TYR A 422 15.35 4.45 14.60
CA TYR A 422 15.78 5.82 14.86
C TYR A 422 17.28 5.88 15.16
N THR A 423 17.90 6.99 14.77
CA THR A 423 19.29 7.30 15.09
C THR A 423 19.40 7.97 16.46
N GLY A 424 20.63 8.16 16.92
CA GLY A 424 20.94 8.73 18.23
C GLY A 424 21.20 7.65 19.28
N GLU A 425 21.46 8.10 20.50
CA GLU A 425 21.81 7.24 21.64
C GLU A 425 20.57 6.60 22.28
N VAL A 426 19.89 5.75 21.51
CA VAL A 426 18.66 5.06 21.93
C VAL A 426 18.95 3.59 22.19
N ALA A 427 18.72 3.11 23.42
CA ALA A 427 18.87 1.70 23.75
C ALA A 427 17.73 0.84 23.16
N ILE A 428 18.03 -0.42 22.83
CA ILE A 428 17.01 -1.41 22.49
C ILE A 428 16.68 -2.21 23.76
N SER A 429 15.45 -2.10 24.26
CA SER A 429 15.00 -2.93 25.38
C SER A 429 14.60 -4.31 24.87
N ILE A 430 15.14 -5.37 25.49
CA ILE A 430 14.95 -6.75 25.08
C ILE A 430 14.56 -7.55 26.32
N GLU A 431 13.39 -8.16 26.31
CA GLU A 431 12.84 -8.91 27.45
C GLU A 431 12.26 -10.24 26.93
N ASP A 432 12.75 -11.37 27.42
CA ASP A 432 12.12 -12.67 27.17
C ASP A 432 10.99 -12.86 28.19
N VAL A 433 9.78 -13.14 27.72
CA VAL A 433 8.59 -13.27 28.59
C VAL A 433 8.27 -14.75 28.82
N GLY A 434 8.38 -15.56 27.78
CA GLY A 434 8.08 -16.98 27.85
C GLY A 434 8.58 -17.74 26.61
N GLY A 435 9.19 -18.89 26.86
CA GLY A 435 9.66 -19.82 25.84
C GLY A 435 11.11 -19.62 25.36
N SER A 436 11.82 -18.61 25.87
CA SER A 436 13.29 -18.51 25.80
C SER A 436 13.90 -18.33 24.40
N PHE A 437 13.12 -17.84 23.42
CA PHE A 437 13.65 -17.61 22.06
C PHE A 437 14.77 -16.56 22.03
N LEU A 438 14.63 -15.46 22.77
CA LEU A 438 15.66 -14.42 22.77
C LEU A 438 16.93 -14.92 23.43
N ALA A 439 16.79 -15.69 24.51
CA ALA A 439 17.91 -16.38 25.14
C ALA A 439 18.62 -17.31 24.14
N ALA A 440 17.87 -18.09 23.35
CA ALA A 440 18.44 -18.92 22.29
C ALA A 440 19.12 -18.12 21.18
N ALA A 441 18.64 -16.90 20.89
CA ALA A 441 19.29 -15.97 19.97
C ALA A 441 20.47 -15.19 20.60
N GLY A 442 20.76 -15.40 21.89
CA GLY A 442 21.82 -14.71 22.61
C GLY A 442 21.61 -13.20 22.73
N LEU A 443 20.36 -12.71 22.64
CA LEU A 443 20.03 -11.28 22.64
C LEU A 443 19.92 -10.66 24.04
N PRO A 444 19.41 -11.35 25.08
CA PRO A 444 19.39 -10.83 26.44
C PRO A 444 20.80 -10.53 26.93
N GLY A 445 21.05 -9.30 27.39
CA GLY A 445 22.37 -8.87 27.87
C GLY A 445 23.44 -8.72 26.79
N ALA A 446 23.10 -8.85 25.50
CA ALA A 446 24.05 -8.60 24.42
C ALA A 446 24.56 -7.16 24.45
N ALA A 447 25.86 -6.98 24.23
CA ALA A 447 26.47 -5.66 24.15
C ALA A 447 25.86 -4.87 22.98
N GLN A 448 25.35 -3.68 23.26
CA GLN A 448 24.81 -2.80 22.24
C GLN A 448 25.90 -1.82 21.79
N GLN A 449 26.03 -1.68 20.47
CA GLN A 449 26.77 -0.57 19.89
C GLN A 449 25.80 0.61 19.80
N TYR A 450 25.85 1.52 20.77
CA TYR A 450 24.98 2.69 20.80
C TYR A 450 25.20 3.60 19.58
N GLY A 451 24.08 4.07 19.03
CA GLY A 451 24.08 5.14 18.06
C GLY A 451 24.58 6.44 18.66
N VAL A 452 25.08 7.35 17.82
CA VAL A 452 25.49 8.69 18.23
C VAL A 452 24.61 9.74 17.60
N ASN A 453 24.53 10.91 18.23
CA ASN A 453 23.83 12.06 17.66
C ASN A 453 24.64 12.71 16.52
N ALA A 454 23.90 13.28 15.56
CA ALA A 454 24.43 14.17 14.55
C ALA A 454 24.97 15.43 15.18
N LEU A 455 26.10 15.92 14.67
CA LEU A 455 26.73 17.17 15.05
C LEU A 455 26.85 18.05 13.81
N PHE A 456 26.35 19.27 13.92
CA PHE A 456 26.29 20.22 12.80
C PHE A 456 26.33 21.65 13.31
N ARG A 457 26.65 22.61 12.45
CA ARG A 457 26.67 24.04 12.76
C ARG A 457 25.85 24.80 11.75
N VAL A 458 25.22 25.89 12.18
CA VAL A 458 24.47 26.80 11.31
C VAL A 458 24.92 28.23 11.59
N GLU A 459 25.29 28.98 10.55
CA GLU A 459 25.75 30.37 10.68
C GLU A 459 24.66 31.24 11.30
N GLY A 460 25.02 32.02 12.32
CA GLY A 460 24.11 32.93 13.03
C GLY A 460 23.25 32.30 14.12
N LEU A 461 23.32 30.97 14.33
CA LEU A 461 22.65 30.28 15.43
C LEU A 461 23.68 29.84 16.49
N ASP A 462 23.29 29.92 17.76
CA ASP A 462 24.11 29.55 18.93
C ASP A 462 25.55 30.12 18.92
N GLY A 463 25.72 31.34 18.42
CA GLY A 463 27.04 31.98 18.29
C GLY A 463 28.02 31.25 17.34
N GLY A 464 27.52 30.37 16.46
CA GLY A 464 28.34 29.50 15.62
C GLY A 464 28.75 28.18 16.29
N GLY A 465 28.18 27.89 17.46
CA GLY A 465 28.39 26.66 18.23
C GLY A 465 27.88 25.39 17.53
N GLN A 466 28.37 24.26 18.00
CA GLN A 466 27.99 22.94 17.50
C GLN A 466 26.67 22.50 18.10
N LEU A 467 25.70 22.24 17.23
CA LEU A 467 24.38 21.73 17.57
C LEU A 467 24.38 20.20 17.53
N SER A 468 23.50 19.59 18.33
CA SER A 468 23.32 18.14 18.39
C SER A 468 21.89 17.76 18.07
N SER A 469 21.70 16.72 17.25
CA SER A 469 20.40 16.14 16.94
C SER A 469 20.45 14.62 16.99
N ALA A 470 19.45 13.99 17.59
CA ALA A 470 19.30 12.53 17.53
C ALA A 470 18.96 12.04 16.10
N SER A 471 18.48 12.92 15.23
CA SER A 471 18.07 12.61 13.85
C SER A 471 18.93 13.34 12.81
N ASN A 472 19.14 12.70 11.66
CA ASN A 472 19.69 13.36 10.47
C ASN A 472 18.66 14.25 9.75
N THR A 473 17.39 14.19 10.13
CA THR A 473 16.36 15.15 9.73
C THR A 473 16.12 16.11 10.89
N VAL A 474 16.59 17.35 10.72
CA VAL A 474 16.58 18.39 11.75
C VAL A 474 15.48 19.40 11.44
N THR A 475 14.56 19.59 12.36
CA THR A 475 13.47 20.57 12.26
C THR A 475 13.60 21.63 13.35
N GLY A 476 13.01 22.81 13.14
CA GLY A 476 12.86 23.84 14.18
C GLY A 476 14.11 24.66 14.52
N ILE A 477 15.28 24.32 13.97
CA ILE A 477 16.52 25.10 14.15
C ILE A 477 16.51 26.38 13.33
N ILE A 478 16.19 26.27 12.03
CA ILE A 478 15.85 27.42 11.20
C ILE A 478 14.31 27.46 11.14
N GLY A 479 13.72 28.59 11.48
CA GLY A 479 12.27 28.73 11.58
C GLY A 479 11.57 28.26 10.29
N ASN A 480 10.64 27.31 10.41
CA ASN A 480 9.85 26.76 9.30
C ASN A 480 10.65 26.02 8.20
N VAL A 481 11.87 25.60 8.52
CA VAL A 481 12.78 24.88 7.62
C VAL A 481 13.17 23.54 8.24
N THR A 482 13.23 22.53 7.39
CA THR A 482 13.71 21.19 7.71
C THR A 482 15.01 20.96 6.96
N LEU A 483 16.08 20.64 7.68
CA LEU A 483 17.36 20.23 7.11
C LEU A 483 17.44 18.69 7.10
N THR A 484 18.04 18.13 6.07
CA THR A 484 18.36 16.70 6.00
C THR A 484 19.86 16.55 5.76
N LEU A 485 20.56 16.07 6.77
CA LEU A 485 22.00 15.80 6.77
C LEU A 485 22.25 14.46 6.09
N LYS A 486 23.14 14.43 5.10
CA LYS A 486 23.38 13.26 4.24
C LYS A 486 24.83 12.81 4.25
N ASP A 487 25.78 13.72 4.44
CA ASP A 487 27.20 13.41 4.52
C ASP A 487 27.96 14.46 5.35
N VAL A 488 29.20 14.15 5.74
CA VAL A 488 30.10 15.04 6.51
C VAL A 488 30.88 15.95 5.57
N SER A 489 31.12 17.20 5.98
CA SER A 489 31.90 18.17 5.21
C SER A 489 32.54 19.22 6.11
N GLU A 490 33.82 19.53 5.87
CA GLU A 490 34.52 20.66 6.49
C GLU A 490 34.09 22.01 5.89
N ASP A 491 33.72 22.01 4.60
CA ASP A 491 33.21 23.19 3.90
C ASP A 491 31.71 23.38 4.13
N PRO A 492 31.23 24.64 4.29
CA PRO A 492 29.81 24.90 4.47
C PRO A 492 28.99 24.68 3.20
N ALA A 493 27.84 24.04 3.35
CA ALA A 493 26.78 24.10 2.37
C ALA A 493 25.93 25.36 2.59
N THR A 494 25.66 26.10 1.51
CA THR A 494 24.81 27.29 1.55
C THR A 494 23.38 26.91 1.21
N ILE A 495 22.48 27.06 2.18
CA ILE A 495 21.04 26.89 2.03
C ILE A 495 20.42 28.25 1.72
N THR A 496 19.78 28.39 0.55
CA THR A 496 19.09 29.61 0.13
C THR A 496 17.60 29.38 0.11
N ILE A 497 16.86 30.17 0.89
CA ILE A 497 15.40 30.15 0.94
C ILE A 497 14.88 31.35 0.15
N SER A 498 14.12 31.06 -0.90
CA SER A 498 13.59 32.04 -1.83
C SER A 498 12.10 31.84 -2.07
N GLN A 499 11.46 32.85 -2.65
CA GLN A 499 10.09 32.74 -3.14
C GLN A 499 10.01 31.75 -4.32
N ASN A 500 9.12 30.77 -4.26
CA ASN A 500 8.90 29.83 -5.36
C ASN A 500 7.86 30.40 -6.35
N VAL A 501 8.35 31.15 -7.33
CA VAL A 501 7.54 31.79 -8.36
C VAL A 501 6.85 30.77 -9.28
N ASP A 502 7.51 29.65 -9.56
CA ASP A 502 7.02 28.66 -10.51
C ASP A 502 5.73 27.97 -10.05
N SER A 503 5.63 27.67 -8.76
CA SER A 503 4.43 27.04 -8.19
C SER A 503 3.19 27.93 -8.36
N ALA A 504 3.28 29.20 -7.96
CA ALA A 504 2.18 30.15 -8.08
C ALA A 504 1.82 30.42 -9.56
N TYR A 505 2.84 30.61 -10.41
CA TYR A 505 2.66 30.77 -11.85
C TYR A 505 1.92 29.58 -12.48
N SER A 506 2.29 28.35 -12.12
CA SER A 506 1.67 27.13 -12.66
C SER A 506 0.19 27.02 -12.32
N GLU A 507 -0.22 27.36 -11.09
CA GLU A 507 -1.63 27.35 -10.69
C GLU A 507 -2.44 28.42 -11.43
N ILE A 508 -1.89 29.63 -11.58
CA ILE A 508 -2.52 30.70 -12.38
C ILE A 508 -2.67 30.25 -13.84
N LYS A 509 -1.62 29.64 -14.41
CA LYS A 509 -1.65 29.10 -15.77
C LYS A 509 -2.72 28.03 -15.93
N ALA A 510 -2.85 27.11 -14.97
CA ALA A 510 -3.87 26.06 -15.01
C ALA A 510 -5.29 26.64 -14.99
N PHE A 511 -5.52 27.72 -14.23
CA PHE A 511 -6.79 28.46 -14.28
C PHE A 511 -7.03 29.11 -15.66
N VAL A 512 -6.03 29.80 -16.21
CA VAL A 512 -6.12 30.45 -17.53
C VAL A 512 -6.39 29.42 -18.64
N ASP A 513 -5.67 28.30 -18.65
CA ASP A 513 -5.85 27.23 -19.63
C ASP A 513 -7.27 26.64 -19.54
N GLN A 514 -7.77 26.40 -18.32
CA GLN A 514 -9.12 25.87 -18.11
C GLN A 514 -10.20 26.89 -18.53
N TYR A 515 -9.99 28.18 -18.27
CA TYR A 515 -10.86 29.25 -18.74
C TYR A 515 -10.93 29.26 -20.28
N ASN A 516 -9.78 29.27 -20.94
CA ASN A 516 -9.69 29.26 -22.41
C ASN A 516 -10.40 28.02 -22.98
N SER A 517 -10.21 26.87 -22.36
CA SER A 517 -10.87 25.63 -22.75
C SER A 517 -12.41 25.67 -22.66
N VAL A 518 -12.96 26.38 -21.65
CA VAL A 518 -14.41 26.63 -21.56
C VAL A 518 -14.88 27.54 -22.68
N MET A 519 -14.15 28.64 -22.94
CA MET A 519 -14.51 29.59 -24.00
C MET A 519 -14.47 28.93 -25.38
N ASP A 520 -13.47 28.08 -25.65
CA ASP A 520 -13.35 27.29 -26.88
C ASP A 520 -14.49 26.32 -27.07
N LEU A 521 -14.86 25.58 -26.01
CA LEU A 521 -15.96 24.63 -26.10
C LEU A 521 -17.27 25.35 -26.41
N ILE A 522 -17.57 26.45 -25.71
CA ILE A 522 -18.81 27.20 -25.93
C ILE A 522 -18.81 27.82 -27.33
N ALA A 523 -17.69 28.42 -27.76
CA ALA A 523 -17.56 28.99 -29.11
C ALA A 523 -17.80 27.93 -30.18
N THR A 524 -17.14 26.76 -30.06
CA THR A 524 -17.28 25.63 -30.99
C THR A 524 -18.71 25.11 -31.03
N GLN A 525 -19.35 24.92 -29.87
CA GLN A 525 -20.69 24.36 -29.78
C GLN A 525 -21.78 25.36 -30.22
N THR A 526 -21.52 26.66 -30.21
CA THR A 526 -22.49 27.70 -30.61
C THR A 526 -22.28 28.24 -32.03
N ALA A 527 -21.15 27.92 -32.68
CA ALA A 527 -20.82 28.36 -34.02
C ALA A 527 -21.61 27.64 -35.12
N TYR A 528 -21.64 28.28 -36.29
CA TYR A 528 -22.11 27.68 -37.54
C TYR A 528 -20.92 27.59 -38.51
N ASP A 529 -20.57 26.38 -38.91
CA ASP A 529 -19.56 26.15 -39.94
C ASP A 529 -20.21 26.32 -41.32
N LYS A 530 -19.93 27.45 -41.97
CA LYS A 530 -20.49 27.80 -43.28
C LYS A 530 -20.00 26.88 -44.39
N ASP A 531 -18.78 26.36 -44.28
CA ASP A 531 -18.13 25.56 -45.31
C ASP A 531 -18.64 24.11 -45.26
N LYS A 532 -18.77 23.56 -44.04
CA LYS A 532 -19.34 22.22 -43.83
C LYS A 532 -20.87 22.23 -43.78
N LYS A 533 -21.49 23.41 -43.68
CA LYS A 533 -22.93 23.61 -43.44
C LYS A 533 -23.42 22.87 -42.18
N ILE A 534 -22.56 22.75 -41.17
CA ILE A 534 -22.83 22.05 -39.92
C ILE A 534 -22.98 23.07 -38.79
N ALA A 535 -24.10 22.96 -38.08
CA ALA A 535 -24.38 23.67 -36.85
C ALA A 535 -23.69 22.99 -35.65
N GLY A 536 -23.08 23.77 -34.76
CA GLY A 536 -22.72 23.30 -33.43
C GLY A 536 -23.96 22.88 -32.64
N SER A 537 -23.81 21.95 -31.69
CA SER A 537 -24.95 21.34 -30.98
C SER A 537 -25.73 22.32 -30.09
N LEU A 538 -25.12 23.45 -29.75
CA LEU A 538 -25.68 24.56 -28.97
C LEU A 538 -25.93 25.82 -29.83
N GLN A 539 -25.94 25.71 -31.16
CA GLN A 539 -26.23 26.86 -32.01
C GLN A 539 -27.62 27.44 -31.67
N GLY A 540 -27.67 28.76 -31.50
CA GLY A 540 -28.91 29.46 -31.13
C GLY A 540 -29.21 29.45 -29.63
N ASP A 541 -28.50 28.66 -28.81
CA ASP A 541 -28.71 28.57 -27.37
C ASP A 541 -28.36 29.89 -26.66
N GLY A 542 -29.37 30.51 -26.02
CA GLY A 542 -29.20 31.76 -25.30
C GLY A 542 -28.39 31.61 -24.01
N ALA A 543 -28.52 30.49 -23.31
CA ALA A 543 -27.84 30.28 -22.03
C ALA A 543 -26.33 30.12 -22.22
N ALA A 544 -25.91 29.40 -23.27
CA ALA A 544 -24.49 29.24 -23.61
C ALA A 544 -23.82 30.61 -23.88
N ARG A 545 -24.49 31.48 -24.64
CA ARG A 545 -24.03 32.86 -24.89
C ARG A 545 -23.99 33.72 -23.63
N THR A 546 -25.00 33.61 -22.77
CA THR A 546 -25.04 34.34 -21.48
C THR A 546 -23.88 33.93 -20.58
N ILE A 547 -23.55 32.64 -20.50
CA ILE A 547 -22.41 32.15 -19.73
C ILE A 547 -21.10 32.72 -20.29
N GLN A 548 -20.89 32.62 -21.61
CA GLN A 548 -19.68 33.17 -22.25
C GLN A 548 -19.50 34.67 -21.98
N GLN A 549 -20.57 35.46 -22.08
CA GLN A 549 -20.53 36.90 -21.81
C GLN A 549 -20.26 37.21 -20.33
N ALA A 550 -20.85 36.44 -19.41
CA ALA A 550 -20.62 36.60 -17.99
C ALA A 550 -19.16 36.27 -17.62
N LEU A 551 -18.62 35.14 -18.09
CA LEU A 551 -17.23 34.75 -17.86
C LEU A 551 -16.25 35.79 -18.42
N ARG A 552 -16.54 36.35 -19.60
CA ARG A 552 -15.75 37.44 -20.19
C ARG A 552 -15.80 38.73 -19.35
N ARG A 553 -16.96 39.07 -18.81
CA ARG A 553 -17.09 40.26 -17.95
C ARG A 553 -16.29 40.10 -16.66
N LEU A 554 -16.31 38.90 -16.06
CA LEU A 554 -15.57 38.61 -14.83
C LEU A 554 -14.05 38.79 -14.98
N THR A 555 -13.47 38.54 -16.15
CA THR A 555 -12.03 38.75 -16.37
C THR A 555 -11.64 40.22 -16.53
N MET A 556 -12.62 41.10 -16.78
CA MET A 556 -12.43 42.53 -17.00
C MET A 556 -12.81 43.39 -15.79
N THR A 557 -13.30 42.78 -14.70
CA THR A 557 -13.63 43.55 -13.49
C THR A 557 -12.38 43.94 -12.72
N ALA A 558 -12.36 45.16 -12.21
CA ALA A 558 -11.43 45.53 -11.14
C ALA A 558 -11.81 44.86 -9.82
N VAL A 559 -10.84 44.76 -8.94
CA VAL A 559 -10.91 44.29 -7.56
C VAL A 559 -10.89 45.52 -6.67
N ASP A 560 -11.97 45.74 -5.95
CA ASP A 560 -12.16 46.95 -5.15
C ASP A 560 -11.22 46.93 -3.93
N GLY A 561 -10.68 48.08 -3.56
CA GLY A 561 -9.80 48.21 -2.39
C GLY A 561 -8.33 47.84 -2.64
N LEU A 562 -7.94 47.49 -3.87
CA LEU A 562 -6.54 47.31 -4.26
C LEU A 562 -5.93 48.58 -4.88
N PRO A 563 -4.60 48.78 -4.78
CA PRO A 563 -3.91 49.90 -5.41
C PRO A 563 -4.09 49.90 -6.93
N GLN A 564 -4.19 51.10 -7.53
CA GLN A 564 -4.22 51.23 -8.99
C GLN A 564 -2.97 50.58 -9.61
N GLY A 565 -3.19 49.70 -10.59
CA GLY A 565 -2.09 48.94 -11.21
C GLY A 565 -1.78 47.60 -10.55
N LEU A 566 -2.54 47.20 -9.53
CA LEU A 566 -2.55 45.85 -8.92
C LEU A 566 -3.98 45.39 -8.59
N ASP A 567 -4.97 45.89 -9.32
CA ASP A 567 -6.40 45.76 -9.06
C ASP A 567 -7.15 44.91 -10.10
N SER A 568 -6.46 44.28 -11.05
CA SER A 568 -7.11 43.50 -12.11
C SER A 568 -6.20 42.44 -12.71
N LEU A 569 -6.79 41.49 -13.45
CA LEU A 569 -6.02 40.51 -14.24
C LEU A 569 -5.06 41.20 -15.21
N LEU A 570 -5.51 42.27 -15.89
CA LEU A 570 -4.67 43.04 -16.81
C LEU A 570 -3.47 43.66 -16.11
N ALA A 571 -3.69 44.17 -14.90
CA ALA A 571 -2.66 44.80 -14.08
C ALA A 571 -1.53 43.81 -13.72
N ILE A 572 -1.87 42.55 -13.45
CA ILE A 572 -0.91 41.46 -13.18
C ILE A 572 -0.41 40.74 -14.45
N GLY A 573 -0.71 41.25 -15.65
CA GLY A 573 -0.19 40.72 -16.91
C GLY A 573 -1.06 39.63 -17.57
N ILE A 574 -2.31 39.46 -17.15
CA ILE A 574 -3.26 38.51 -17.74
C ILE A 574 -4.32 39.29 -18.51
N SER A 575 -4.36 39.19 -19.84
CA SER A 575 -5.22 40.02 -20.68
C SER A 575 -5.99 39.21 -21.72
N THR A 576 -7.07 39.79 -22.26
CA THR A 576 -7.78 39.23 -23.41
C THR A 576 -7.23 39.70 -24.78
N GLY A 577 -6.00 40.24 -24.80
CA GLY A 577 -5.44 40.95 -25.94
C GLY A 577 -6.05 42.35 -26.15
N ALA A 578 -5.54 43.09 -27.14
CA ALA A 578 -6.00 44.44 -27.46
C ALA A 578 -7.38 44.44 -28.14
N ALA A 579 -8.24 45.39 -27.79
CA ALA A 579 -9.53 45.59 -28.44
C ALA A 579 -9.33 45.79 -29.96
N GLY A 580 -9.98 44.95 -30.78
CA GLY A 580 -9.88 45.01 -32.25
C GLY A 580 -8.91 44.03 -32.91
N GLN A 581 -8.10 43.26 -32.16
CA GLN A 581 -7.21 42.22 -32.70
C GLN A 581 -7.80 40.80 -32.64
N GLY A 582 -7.46 39.92 -33.59
CA GLY A 582 -8.10 38.62 -33.87
C GLY A 582 -8.63 37.80 -32.65
N ASP A 583 -7.86 37.72 -31.57
CA ASP A 583 -8.19 36.94 -30.36
C ASP A 583 -9.18 37.64 -29.40
N TRP A 584 -9.43 38.95 -29.57
CA TRP A 584 -10.44 39.70 -28.79
C TRP A 584 -11.84 39.08 -28.93
N LYS A 585 -12.10 38.44 -30.08
CA LYS A 585 -13.37 37.79 -30.41
C LYS A 585 -13.53 36.44 -29.70
N SER A 586 -12.45 35.69 -29.49
CA SER A 586 -12.48 34.43 -28.73
C SER A 586 -12.47 34.67 -27.22
N ALA A 587 -12.08 35.87 -26.79
CA ALA A 587 -11.99 36.27 -25.38
C ALA A 587 -11.07 35.34 -24.57
N HIS A 588 -10.04 34.79 -25.22
CA HIS A 588 -8.99 34.02 -24.56
C HIS A 588 -8.15 34.90 -23.65
N LEU A 589 -7.74 34.36 -22.52
CA LEU A 589 -6.74 34.94 -21.65
C LEU A 589 -5.34 34.54 -22.12
N LYS A 590 -4.45 35.53 -22.16
CA LYS A 590 -3.01 35.37 -22.40
C LYS A 590 -2.24 35.92 -21.20
N ILE A 591 -1.20 35.19 -20.81
CA ILE A 591 -0.29 35.56 -19.74
C ILE A 591 0.93 36.26 -20.36
N ASP A 592 1.31 37.41 -19.80
CA ASP A 592 2.64 37.98 -19.94
C ASP A 592 3.55 37.31 -18.90
N ASP A 593 4.31 36.32 -19.35
CA ASP A 593 5.16 35.50 -18.48
C ASP A 593 6.18 36.32 -17.70
N THR A 594 6.75 37.35 -18.33
CA THR A 594 7.80 38.16 -17.71
C THR A 594 7.20 39.01 -16.60
N LYS A 595 6.10 39.71 -16.91
CA LYS A 595 5.44 40.61 -15.96
C LYS A 595 4.85 39.85 -14.77
N LEU A 596 4.15 38.74 -15.01
CA LEU A 596 3.54 37.97 -13.93
C LEU A 596 4.60 37.36 -13.00
N ARG A 597 5.68 36.81 -13.56
CA ARG A 597 6.76 36.21 -12.77
C ARG A 597 7.50 37.25 -11.94
N GLN A 598 7.72 38.45 -12.48
CA GLN A 598 8.31 39.56 -11.75
C GLN A 598 7.44 39.95 -10.54
N LEU A 599 6.13 40.14 -10.74
CA LEU A 599 5.21 40.48 -9.65
C LEU A 599 5.12 39.38 -8.58
N LEU A 600 5.10 38.11 -8.98
CA LEU A 600 5.13 36.97 -8.06
C LEU A 600 6.44 36.88 -7.26
N ALA A 601 7.55 37.42 -7.78
CA ALA A 601 8.82 37.46 -7.08
C ALA A 601 8.90 38.65 -6.10
N GLU A 602 8.39 39.81 -6.50
CA GLU A 602 8.45 41.06 -5.74
C GLU A 602 7.37 41.16 -4.65
N ASP A 603 6.12 40.85 -4.99
CA ASP A 603 4.96 40.96 -4.09
C ASP A 603 3.91 39.86 -4.40
N PRO A 604 4.15 38.60 -3.98
CA PRO A 604 3.22 37.50 -4.18
C PRO A 604 1.87 37.73 -3.48
N ASP A 605 1.84 38.49 -2.37
CA ASP A 605 0.62 38.79 -1.62
C ASP A 605 -0.29 39.74 -2.40
N ALA A 606 0.27 40.73 -3.11
CA ALA A 606 -0.51 41.58 -4.00
C ALA A 606 -1.17 40.77 -5.12
N VAL A 607 -0.43 39.86 -5.76
CA VAL A 607 -0.99 38.97 -6.78
C VAL A 607 -2.06 38.06 -6.18
N ALA A 608 -1.83 37.51 -4.99
CA ALA A 608 -2.80 36.69 -4.28
C ALA A 608 -4.11 37.43 -4.03
N LYS A 609 -4.05 38.70 -3.60
CA LYS A 609 -5.24 39.52 -3.31
C LYS A 609 -6.11 39.76 -4.54
N VAL A 610 -5.52 39.90 -5.74
CA VAL A 610 -6.30 40.03 -6.99
C VAL A 610 -7.25 38.83 -7.18
N PHE A 611 -6.81 37.63 -6.80
CA PHE A 611 -7.66 36.44 -6.88
C PHE A 611 -8.54 36.26 -5.64
N SER A 612 -7.95 36.44 -4.45
CA SER A 612 -8.50 35.97 -3.17
C SER A 612 -9.24 37.02 -2.34
N ASP A 613 -9.24 38.30 -2.75
CA ASP A 613 -9.96 39.34 -2.00
C ASP A 613 -11.41 38.92 -1.71
N LYS A 614 -11.81 39.07 -0.45
CA LYS A 614 -13.01 38.41 0.09
C LYS A 614 -14.31 38.86 -0.58
N ASP A 615 -14.38 40.12 -1.01
CA ASP A 615 -15.59 40.72 -1.56
C ASP A 615 -15.53 40.86 -3.08
N SER A 616 -14.32 41.11 -3.62
CA SER A 616 -14.16 41.54 -4.99
C SER A 616 -13.12 40.75 -5.79
N GLY A 617 -12.46 39.78 -5.17
CA GLY A 617 -11.42 38.93 -5.78
C GLY A 617 -11.94 38.17 -7.00
N ILE A 618 -11.10 38.05 -8.02
CA ILE A 618 -11.48 37.42 -9.29
C ILE A 618 -11.89 35.95 -9.06
N ALA A 619 -11.09 35.20 -8.31
CA ALA A 619 -11.40 33.79 -8.04
C ALA A 619 -12.69 33.65 -7.23
N VAL A 620 -12.95 34.54 -6.27
CA VAL A 620 -14.20 34.59 -5.50
C VAL A 620 -15.40 34.81 -6.41
N LYS A 621 -15.34 35.81 -7.29
CA LYS A 621 -16.41 36.11 -8.26
C LYS A 621 -16.66 34.95 -9.22
N PHE A 622 -15.60 34.31 -9.73
CA PHE A 622 -15.72 33.10 -10.55
C PHE A 622 -16.36 31.95 -9.79
N GLU A 623 -15.91 31.67 -8.57
CA GLU A 623 -16.45 30.60 -7.75
C GLU A 623 -17.94 30.82 -7.43
N SER A 624 -18.36 32.04 -7.07
CA SER A 624 -19.76 32.37 -6.81
C SER A 624 -20.62 32.18 -8.05
N TYR A 625 -20.20 32.76 -9.19
CA TYR A 625 -20.96 32.67 -10.44
C TYR A 625 -21.08 31.22 -10.94
N LEU A 626 -19.95 30.50 -10.99
CA LEU A 626 -19.92 29.11 -11.40
C LEU A 626 -20.64 28.21 -10.41
N GLY A 627 -20.55 28.51 -9.11
CA GLY A 627 -21.25 27.81 -8.04
C GLY A 627 -22.76 27.82 -8.23
N GLU A 628 -23.35 28.96 -8.59
CA GLU A 628 -24.78 29.06 -8.91
C GLU A 628 -25.15 28.31 -10.19
N LEU A 629 -24.32 28.38 -11.23
CA LEU A 629 -24.55 27.66 -12.49
C LEU A 629 -24.52 26.14 -12.32
N THR A 630 -23.54 25.63 -11.56
CA THR A 630 -23.29 24.20 -11.33
C THR A 630 -23.98 23.68 -10.06
N ARG A 631 -24.83 24.48 -9.40
CA ARG A 631 -25.52 24.07 -8.17
C ARG A 631 -26.41 22.87 -8.46
N GLY A 632 -26.30 21.81 -7.65
CA GLY A 632 -26.93 20.49 -7.81
C GLY A 632 -28.21 20.42 -8.66
N VAL A 633 -29.38 20.24 -8.04
CA VAL A 633 -30.66 20.08 -8.79
C VAL A 633 -31.22 21.42 -9.28
N THR A 634 -30.76 22.52 -8.72
CA THR A 634 -31.37 23.86 -8.84
C THR A 634 -30.59 24.84 -9.72
N GLY A 635 -29.38 24.49 -10.14
CA GLY A 635 -28.55 25.30 -11.03
C GLY A 635 -29.07 25.29 -12.47
N THR A 636 -28.74 26.33 -13.22
CA THR A 636 -29.21 26.52 -14.61
C THR A 636 -28.81 25.37 -15.53
N LEU A 637 -27.63 24.76 -15.30
CA LEU A 637 -27.13 23.63 -16.07
C LEU A 637 -27.94 22.36 -15.81
N ALA A 638 -28.16 22.03 -14.54
CA ALA A 638 -28.94 20.86 -14.14
C ALA A 638 -30.39 20.97 -14.58
N GLN A 639 -30.98 22.17 -14.49
CA GLN A 639 -32.33 22.42 -14.98
C GLN A 639 -32.43 22.24 -16.51
N SER A 640 -31.42 22.73 -17.25
CA SER A 640 -31.36 22.55 -18.71
C SER A 640 -31.22 21.07 -19.10
N GLN A 641 -30.38 20.32 -18.40
CA GLN A 641 -30.22 18.87 -18.59
C GLN A 641 -31.49 18.10 -18.25
N LYS A 642 -32.18 18.48 -17.15
CA LYS A 642 -33.44 17.87 -16.76
C LYS A 642 -34.52 18.05 -17.83
N ILE A 643 -34.66 19.27 -18.36
CA ILE A 643 -35.63 19.57 -19.43
C ILE A 643 -35.34 18.70 -20.66
N MET A 644 -34.08 18.57 -21.08
CA MET A 644 -33.71 17.74 -22.23
C MET A 644 -33.95 16.25 -21.98
N THR A 645 -33.65 15.77 -20.76
CA THR A 645 -33.93 14.38 -20.36
C THR A 645 -35.42 14.07 -20.36
N ASP A 646 -36.25 14.99 -19.86
CA ASP A 646 -37.71 14.86 -19.87
C ASP A 646 -38.28 14.87 -21.30
N GLN A 647 -37.70 15.68 -22.19
CA GLN A 647 -38.03 15.68 -23.62
C GLN A 647 -37.66 14.35 -24.30
N ILE A 648 -36.47 13.81 -24.04
CA ILE A 648 -36.04 12.50 -24.54
C ILE A 648 -37.04 11.43 -24.11
N LYS A 649 -37.36 11.36 -22.80
CA LYS A 649 -38.35 10.41 -22.26
C LYS A 649 -39.74 10.57 -22.88
N SER A 650 -40.15 11.79 -23.24
CA SER A 650 -41.41 12.03 -23.94
C SER A 650 -41.37 11.49 -25.38
N VAL A 651 -40.27 11.71 -26.10
CA VAL A 651 -40.07 11.19 -27.44
C VAL A 651 -39.98 9.66 -27.45
N ASP A 652 -39.28 9.06 -26.49
CA ASP A 652 -39.19 7.61 -26.31
C ASP A 652 -40.56 6.95 -26.15
N ARG A 653 -41.40 7.52 -25.28
CA ARG A 653 -42.78 7.04 -25.10
C ARG A 653 -43.58 7.09 -26.40
N ARG A 654 -43.44 8.17 -27.17
CA ARG A 654 -44.13 8.33 -28.46
C ARG A 654 -43.62 7.35 -29.51
N ILE A 655 -42.31 7.09 -29.55
CA ILE A 655 -41.71 6.08 -30.44
C ILE A 655 -42.29 4.71 -30.12
N ALA A 656 -42.27 4.29 -28.85
CA ALA A 656 -42.81 3.01 -28.41
C ALA A 656 -44.31 2.86 -28.73
N ASP A 657 -45.10 3.92 -28.58
CA ASP A 657 -46.52 3.93 -28.96
C ASP A 657 -46.73 3.75 -30.47
N VAL A 658 -45.93 4.41 -31.31
CA VAL A 658 -46.01 4.28 -32.77
C VAL A 658 -45.56 2.89 -33.19
N GLU A 659 -44.45 2.37 -32.64
CA GLU A 659 -43.93 1.03 -32.95
C GLU A 659 -44.95 -0.06 -32.64
N ARG A 660 -45.60 -0.02 -31.46
CA ARG A 660 -46.70 -0.94 -31.13
C ARG A 660 -47.85 -0.91 -32.14
N ARG A 661 -48.17 0.27 -32.68
CA ARG A 661 -49.22 0.40 -33.71
C ARG A 661 -48.76 -0.14 -35.06
N LEU A 662 -47.50 0.06 -35.40
CA LEU A 662 -46.88 -0.46 -36.61
C LEU A 662 -46.83 -2.00 -36.59
N ASP A 663 -46.52 -2.62 -35.46
CA ASP A 663 -46.54 -4.08 -35.32
C ASP A 663 -47.93 -4.65 -35.54
N LYS A 664 -48.96 -4.08 -34.90
CA LYS A 664 -50.38 -4.44 -35.15
C LYS A 664 -50.80 -4.20 -36.60
N ARG A 665 -50.25 -3.19 -37.27
CA ARG A 665 -50.51 -2.93 -38.70
C ARG A 665 -49.85 -3.98 -39.57
N ARG A 666 -48.60 -4.37 -39.28
CA ARG A 666 -47.87 -5.44 -39.96
C ARG A 666 -48.61 -6.77 -39.86
N GLU A 667 -49.09 -7.13 -38.66
CA GLU A 667 -49.89 -8.35 -38.45
C GLU A 667 -51.17 -8.34 -39.29
N ARG A 668 -51.92 -7.23 -39.30
CA ARG A 668 -53.13 -7.10 -40.13
C ARG A 668 -52.84 -7.19 -41.62
N LEU A 669 -51.76 -6.56 -42.09
CA LEU A 669 -51.34 -6.65 -43.49
C LEU A 669 -50.98 -8.09 -43.85
N ILE A 670 -50.19 -8.78 -43.01
CA ILE A 670 -49.88 -10.21 -43.21
C ILE A 670 -51.16 -11.03 -43.33
N GLN A 671 -52.12 -10.85 -42.42
CA GLN A 671 -53.40 -11.56 -42.49
C GLN A 671 -54.18 -11.25 -43.78
N GLN A 672 -54.27 -9.98 -44.18
CA GLN A 672 -54.96 -9.57 -45.40
C GLN A 672 -54.32 -10.17 -46.66
N PHE A 673 -52.99 -10.14 -46.77
CA PHE A 673 -52.26 -10.72 -47.90
C PHE A 673 -52.37 -12.25 -47.91
N THR A 674 -52.31 -12.93 -46.76
CA THR A 674 -52.53 -14.38 -46.69
C THR A 674 -53.95 -14.79 -47.12
N GLN A 675 -54.99 -14.02 -46.74
CA GLN A 675 -56.36 -14.32 -47.19
C GLN A 675 -56.54 -14.04 -48.69
N MET A 676 -55.90 -12.99 -49.21
CA MET A 676 -55.89 -12.69 -50.64
C MET A 676 -55.20 -13.79 -51.45
N GLU A 677 -54.05 -14.31 -50.98
CA GLU A 677 -53.36 -15.44 -51.60
C GLU A 677 -54.21 -16.71 -51.62
N LYS A 678 -54.95 -17.00 -50.52
CA LYS A 678 -55.91 -18.11 -50.49
C LYS A 678 -57.04 -17.95 -51.50
N ALA A 679 -57.62 -16.75 -51.58
CA ALA A 679 -58.67 -16.45 -52.54
C ALA A 679 -58.17 -16.58 -53.98
N LEU A 680 -56.99 -16.03 -54.29
CA LEU A 680 -56.36 -16.13 -55.62
C LEU A 680 -56.00 -17.56 -55.97
N SER A 681 -55.46 -18.34 -55.03
CA SER A 681 -55.21 -19.77 -55.23
C SER A 681 -56.50 -20.54 -55.52
N SER A 682 -57.60 -20.24 -54.82
CA SER A 682 -58.91 -20.84 -55.07
C SER A 682 -59.46 -20.44 -56.45
N MET A 683 -59.27 -19.19 -56.87
CA MET A 683 -59.68 -18.72 -58.20
C MET A 683 -58.85 -19.35 -59.31
N GLN A 684 -57.54 -19.52 -59.12
CA GLN A 684 -56.67 -20.22 -60.06
C GLN A 684 -57.01 -21.71 -60.17
N GLN A 685 -57.35 -22.36 -59.04
CA GLN A 685 -57.88 -23.73 -59.06
C GLN A 685 -59.22 -23.81 -59.79
N GLN A 686 -60.13 -22.85 -59.58
CA GLN A 686 -61.38 -22.75 -60.35
C GLN A 686 -61.11 -22.51 -61.84
N GLN A 687 -60.15 -21.66 -62.19
CA GLN A 687 -59.80 -21.38 -63.59
C GLN A 687 -59.14 -22.58 -64.26
N ALA A 688 -58.25 -23.30 -63.57
CA ALA A 688 -57.67 -24.55 -64.04
C ALA A 688 -58.74 -25.65 -64.21
N TRP A 689 -59.69 -25.73 -63.27
CA TRP A 689 -60.84 -26.63 -63.35
C TRP A 689 -61.75 -26.28 -64.53
N MET A 690 -62.10 -25.01 -64.72
CA MET A 690 -62.89 -24.55 -65.87
C MET A 690 -62.15 -24.81 -67.19
N ASN A 691 -60.85 -24.55 -67.27
CA ASN A 691 -60.06 -24.83 -68.47
C ASN A 691 -59.98 -26.33 -68.76
N ALA A 692 -59.84 -27.18 -67.74
CA ALA A 692 -59.91 -28.64 -67.91
C ALA A 692 -61.30 -29.08 -68.41
N GLN A 693 -62.37 -28.47 -67.89
CA GLN A 693 -63.75 -28.69 -68.33
C GLN A 693 -63.92 -28.28 -69.80
N PHE A 694 -63.43 -27.10 -70.20
CA PHE A 694 -63.49 -26.62 -71.58
C PHE A 694 -62.65 -27.47 -72.54
N SER A 695 -61.45 -27.92 -72.15
CA SER A 695 -60.67 -28.89 -72.94
C SER A 695 -61.36 -30.25 -73.07
N SER A 696 -62.09 -30.69 -72.05
CA SER A 696 -62.88 -31.93 -72.12
C SER A 696 -64.15 -31.81 -72.97
N MET A 697 -64.56 -30.59 -73.32
CA MET A 697 -65.69 -30.31 -74.23
C MET A 697 -65.24 -30.04 -75.68
N GLN A 698 -63.94 -29.99 -75.96
CA GLN A 698 -63.35 -29.79 -77.30
C GLN A 698 -62.63 -31.04 -77.85
N MET A 699 -62.68 -32.17 -77.14
CA MET A 699 -62.46 -33.52 -77.68
C MET A 699 -63.81 -34.25 -77.69
#